data_AF-A0A2A4J5Z0-F1
#
_entry.id   AF-A0A2A4J5Z0-F1
#
_cell.length_a   1.000
_cell.length_b   1.000
_cell.length_c   1.000
_cell.angle_alpha   90.00
_cell.angle_beta   90.00
_cell.angle_gamma   90.00
#
_symmetry.space_group_name_H-M   'P 1'
#
loop_
_entity.id
_entity.type
_entity.pdbx_description
1 polymer ?
#
loop_
_entity_poly.entity_id
_entity_poly.type
_entity_poly.pdbx_seq_one_letter_code
_entity_poly.pdbx_strand_id
1 'polypeptide(L)'
;MSRLAWLLTALCLTVASAQLNILNKIKKDLTKEVQAVVDPLGKGIAFIGSSQCSTVKRLVGVSYDAFNKEPDMSKLTLVFTTTGFNPNNPFRIFLHGFIEDPTKNSYKEISNAFLAQGDCNILALDASSLIRWLYLRSTTMTRFIGEKLGAMLAALVNAGLDPSNIHLIGHSLGSHIAGFTGKTFRNLTGTLIGWISGLDPAGPCFGDVEVPCRLNKDDAQFVDVIHTDDGVYGLDEQIGHVDFYPNSGSEQPNCLFQTCSHSRAWLLYAESVLSRDAFLGVKCATYEDFRKGLCDYNDTRIMGYFSSPEVRGKYFLQTSDDMPYGRKSEGLKSISVTYNLSDAARLIPQSRGFNPNNPFRIFLHGFTDDPTKDSYKNISNAFLAQGDCNILALDASSLIRWLYLRSTTMTRFIGEKLGGMLAALVNAGVDPSNIHLIGHSLGSHISGFTGKTFRNLTGTLIGRISGLDPAGPCFADLEVPLRLSKEDAEFVDIIHTDAGVYGLDEQIGHVDFYPNSGSEQPNCLFQTCSHSRAWLLYAESVLSRDAFLGVKCATYEDFRKGQCDYNDTRIMGYFCPPDSSGDCNILALDASSLIRWLYLRSTTMTRFIGEKLGGMLAALVNAGVDPSNIHLIGHSLGSHISGFTGKTFRNLTGTLIGRISGLDPAGPCFADLEVPLRLSKEDAEFVDIIHTDAGVYGLDEQIGHVDFYPNSGSEQPNCLFQTCSHSRAWLLYAESVLSRDAFLGVKCATYEDFRKGQCDYNDTRIMGYFCPPDSSGKFYLQTADEIPYGRGSEGLKYVNNAGIVRNIKYVLTG
;
A
#
# COMPACT_ATOMS: atom_id res chain seq x y z
N MET A 1 -75.63 7.53 26.27
CA MET A 1 -74.42 8.18 25.73
C MET A 1 -74.52 8.23 24.20
N SER A 2 -75.49 9.02 23.76
CA SER A 2 -75.63 9.59 22.44
C SER A 2 -75.19 11.05 22.57
N ARG A 3 -74.39 11.54 21.61
CA ARG A 3 -74.00 12.94 21.28
C ARG A 3 -72.58 13.07 20.70
N LEU A 4 -71.72 12.03 20.79
CA LEU A 4 -70.43 12.01 20.07
C LEU A 4 -70.47 11.29 18.70
N ALA A 5 -71.42 10.37 18.48
CA ALA A 5 -71.55 9.63 17.21
C ALA A 5 -72.34 10.36 16.10
N TRP A 6 -73.04 11.45 16.41
CA TRP A 6 -73.83 12.24 15.43
C TRP A 6 -73.11 13.50 14.91
N LEU A 7 -72.04 13.96 15.56
CA LEU A 7 -71.23 15.09 15.09
C LEU A 7 -70.14 14.68 14.10
N LEU A 8 -69.63 13.44 14.16
CA LEU A 8 -68.61 12.93 13.24
C LEU A 8 -69.15 12.45 11.89
N THR A 9 -70.43 12.07 11.79
CA THR A 9 -71.08 11.73 10.52
C THR A 9 -71.56 12.95 9.74
N ALA A 10 -71.91 14.05 10.41
CA ALA A 10 -72.33 15.29 9.75
C ALA A 10 -71.14 16.11 9.18
N LEU A 11 -69.92 15.96 9.74
CA LEU A 11 -68.72 16.60 9.18
C LEU A 11 -68.17 15.86 7.94
N CYS A 12 -68.50 14.59 7.74
CA CYS A 12 -68.05 13.78 6.60
C CYS A 12 -68.91 13.92 5.33
N LEU A 13 -70.06 14.60 5.35
CA LEU A 13 -70.96 14.71 4.19
C LEU A 13 -71.00 16.11 3.55
N THR A 14 -70.51 17.17 4.20
CA THR A 14 -70.43 18.51 3.60
C THR A 14 -69.11 18.76 2.84
N VAL A 15 -68.07 17.96 3.09
CA VAL A 15 -66.80 18.01 2.33
C VAL A 15 -66.89 17.22 1.01
N ALA A 16 -67.85 16.28 0.92
CA ALA A 16 -68.02 15.41 -0.25
C ALA A 16 -68.70 16.07 -1.47
N SER A 17 -69.55 17.09 -1.27
CA SER A 17 -70.27 17.74 -2.38
C SER A 17 -69.49 18.88 -3.05
N ALA A 18 -68.57 19.54 -2.33
CA ALA A 18 -67.71 20.59 -2.89
C ALA A 18 -66.59 20.03 -3.80
N GLN A 19 -66.12 18.79 -3.55
CA GLN A 19 -65.10 18.15 -4.38
C GLN A 19 -65.64 17.64 -5.73
N LEU A 20 -66.94 17.31 -5.84
CA LEU A 20 -67.51 16.75 -7.07
C LEU A 20 -67.63 17.76 -8.23
N ASN A 21 -67.86 19.04 -7.93
CA ASN A 21 -67.97 20.10 -8.95
C ASN A 21 -66.60 20.55 -9.50
N ILE A 22 -65.54 20.43 -8.70
CA ILE A 22 -64.15 20.66 -9.14
C ILE A 22 -63.70 19.49 -10.03
N LEU A 23 -64.04 18.25 -9.66
CA LEU A 23 -63.76 17.04 -10.44
C LEU A 23 -64.42 17.04 -11.84
N ASN A 24 -65.65 17.53 -11.97
CA ASN A 24 -66.32 17.60 -13.28
C ASN A 24 -65.77 18.68 -14.21
N LYS A 25 -65.20 19.77 -13.65
CA LYS A 25 -64.51 20.81 -14.42
C LYS A 25 -63.13 20.34 -14.89
N ILE A 26 -62.39 19.68 -13.99
CA ILE A 26 -61.11 19.01 -14.32
C ILE A 26 -61.33 17.95 -15.40
N LYS A 27 -62.38 17.12 -15.31
CA LYS A 27 -62.66 16.06 -16.30
C LYS A 27 -62.93 16.63 -17.71
N LYS A 28 -63.58 17.78 -17.83
CA LYS A 28 -63.88 18.40 -19.13
C LYS A 28 -62.66 19.06 -19.78
N ASP A 29 -61.76 19.60 -18.98
CA ASP A 29 -60.47 20.15 -19.45
C ASP A 29 -59.46 19.03 -19.75
N LEU A 30 -59.45 17.95 -18.94
CA LEU A 30 -58.68 16.73 -19.21
C LEU A 30 -59.08 16.08 -20.54
N THR A 31 -60.36 16.09 -20.93
CA THR A 31 -60.81 15.42 -22.16
C THR A 31 -60.34 16.19 -23.41
N LYS A 32 -60.15 17.51 -23.33
CA LYS A 32 -59.57 18.31 -24.43
C LYS A 32 -58.05 18.18 -24.52
N GLU A 33 -57.35 18.06 -23.39
CA GLU A 33 -55.92 17.79 -23.36
C GLU A 33 -55.58 16.34 -23.76
N VAL A 34 -56.41 15.36 -23.38
CA VAL A 34 -56.24 13.95 -23.78
C VAL A 34 -56.41 13.77 -25.29
N GLN A 35 -57.33 14.49 -25.95
CA GLN A 35 -57.46 14.40 -27.41
C GLN A 35 -56.28 15.03 -28.17
N ALA A 36 -55.57 16.00 -27.57
CA ALA A 36 -54.33 16.57 -28.10
C ALA A 36 -53.09 15.67 -27.86
N VAL A 37 -53.19 14.74 -26.90
CA VAL A 37 -52.15 13.75 -26.55
C VAL A 37 -52.29 12.43 -27.32
N VAL A 38 -53.49 12.07 -27.78
CA VAL A 38 -53.76 10.79 -28.47
C VAL A 38 -53.24 10.76 -29.93
N ASP A 39 -53.25 11.88 -30.65
CA ASP A 39 -52.78 11.94 -32.06
C ASP A 39 -51.26 11.73 -32.23
N PRO A 40 -50.38 12.24 -31.35
CA PRO A 40 -48.95 11.92 -31.37
C PRO A 40 -48.63 10.50 -30.89
N LEU A 41 -49.39 9.95 -29.94
CA LEU A 41 -49.23 8.58 -29.42
C LEU A 41 -49.62 7.52 -30.46
N GLY A 42 -50.67 7.75 -31.25
CA GLY A 42 -51.05 6.87 -32.36
C GLY A 42 -49.95 6.77 -33.43
N LYS A 43 -49.25 7.87 -33.72
CA LYS A 43 -48.08 7.89 -34.62
C LYS A 43 -46.82 7.33 -33.96
N GLY A 44 -46.65 7.52 -32.65
CA GLY A 44 -45.55 6.95 -31.87
C GLY A 44 -45.61 5.43 -31.80
N ILE A 45 -46.79 4.86 -31.53
CA ILE A 45 -47.03 3.41 -31.46
C ILE A 45 -46.83 2.74 -32.83
N ALA A 46 -47.22 3.40 -33.92
CA ALA A 46 -46.99 2.88 -35.29
C ALA A 46 -45.50 2.82 -35.68
N PHE A 47 -44.63 3.62 -35.07
CA PHE A 47 -43.18 3.63 -35.34
C PHE A 47 -42.37 2.63 -34.49
N ILE A 48 -42.93 2.12 -33.39
CA ILE A 48 -42.27 1.19 -32.45
C ILE A 48 -42.13 -0.23 -33.04
N GLY A 49 -42.92 -0.58 -34.06
CA GLY A 49 -42.93 -1.92 -34.69
C GLY A 49 -41.72 -2.29 -35.56
N SER A 50 -40.65 -1.50 -35.59
CA SER A 50 -39.49 -1.68 -36.50
C SER A 50 -38.31 -2.47 -35.90
N SER A 51 -38.40 -2.92 -34.64
CA SER A 51 -37.37 -3.71 -33.98
C SER A 51 -37.49 -5.20 -34.33
N GLN A 52 -36.39 -5.84 -34.77
CA GLN A 52 -36.32 -7.29 -34.93
C GLN A 52 -36.26 -8.03 -33.58
N CYS A 53 -36.08 -7.31 -32.47
CA CYS A 53 -36.02 -7.86 -31.13
C CYS A 53 -37.38 -8.42 -30.67
N SER A 54 -37.41 -9.71 -30.35
CA SER A 54 -38.57 -10.45 -29.83
C SER A 54 -39.15 -9.82 -28.55
N THR A 55 -38.32 -9.22 -27.70
CA THR A 55 -38.72 -8.53 -26.45
C THR A 55 -39.47 -7.22 -26.69
N VAL A 56 -39.04 -6.41 -27.68
CA VAL A 56 -39.73 -5.16 -28.07
C VAL A 56 -41.10 -5.46 -28.69
N LYS A 57 -41.21 -6.56 -29.45
CA LYS A 57 -42.48 -7.05 -30.00
C LYS A 57 -43.49 -7.45 -28.90
N ARG A 58 -43.00 -7.97 -27.78
CA ARG A 58 -43.82 -8.41 -26.64
C ARG A 58 -44.40 -7.27 -25.82
N LEU A 59 -43.74 -6.10 -25.79
CA LEU A 59 -44.20 -4.94 -25.03
C LEU A 59 -45.40 -4.21 -25.66
N VAL A 60 -45.71 -4.43 -26.96
CA VAL A 60 -46.68 -3.59 -27.69
C VAL A 60 -47.65 -4.35 -28.63
N GLY A 61 -47.52 -5.66 -28.83
CA GLY A 61 -48.59 -6.47 -29.44
C GLY A 61 -48.94 -6.21 -30.92
N VAL A 62 -48.03 -5.61 -31.71
CA VAL A 62 -48.26 -5.33 -33.15
C VAL A 62 -47.40 -6.25 -34.02
N SER A 63 -48.00 -6.92 -35.02
CA SER A 63 -47.27 -7.78 -35.98
C SER A 63 -46.67 -6.99 -37.15
N TYR A 64 -45.59 -7.54 -37.72
CA TYR A 64 -44.59 -6.89 -38.57
C TYR A 64 -45.02 -6.64 -40.03
N ASP A 65 -46.13 -7.22 -40.51
CA ASP A 65 -46.43 -7.29 -41.95
C ASP A 65 -46.96 -5.97 -42.57
N ALA A 66 -46.91 -4.85 -41.85
CA ALA A 66 -47.56 -3.60 -42.26
C ALA A 66 -46.64 -2.44 -42.71
N PHE A 67 -45.30 -2.47 -42.50
CA PHE A 67 -44.46 -1.29 -42.81
C PHE A 67 -43.05 -1.59 -43.35
N ASN A 68 -42.83 -1.29 -44.64
CA ASN A 68 -41.58 -1.40 -45.39
C ASN A 68 -40.80 -0.07 -45.54
N LYS A 69 -41.03 0.96 -44.71
CA LYS A 69 -40.50 2.32 -44.96
C LYS A 69 -39.32 2.70 -44.04
N GLU A 70 -38.14 2.82 -44.63
CA GLU A 70 -36.90 3.28 -43.99
C GLU A 70 -37.04 4.73 -43.47
N PRO A 71 -36.55 5.07 -42.26
CA PRO A 71 -36.52 6.45 -41.76
C PRO A 71 -35.63 7.36 -42.62
N ASP A 72 -35.88 8.66 -42.58
CA ASP A 72 -35.07 9.66 -43.32
C ASP A 72 -33.69 9.84 -42.69
N MET A 73 -32.70 9.15 -43.26
CA MET A 73 -31.31 9.14 -42.79
C MET A 73 -30.47 10.30 -43.34
N SER A 74 -31.04 11.19 -44.18
CA SER A 74 -30.32 12.34 -44.76
C SER A 74 -29.87 13.39 -43.73
N LYS A 75 -30.34 13.26 -42.47
CA LYS A 75 -30.07 14.18 -41.37
C LYS A 75 -28.85 13.82 -40.52
N LEU A 76 -28.20 12.69 -40.79
CA LEU A 76 -26.95 12.32 -40.12
C LEU A 76 -25.80 13.15 -40.67
N THR A 77 -24.96 13.69 -39.78
CA THR A 77 -23.74 14.40 -40.19
C THR A 77 -22.53 13.89 -39.40
N LEU A 78 -21.35 13.90 -40.02
CA LEU A 78 -20.09 13.68 -39.33
C LEU A 78 -19.43 15.03 -39.08
N VAL A 79 -19.19 15.33 -37.81
CA VAL A 79 -18.43 16.50 -37.38
C VAL A 79 -16.97 16.10 -37.29
N PHE A 80 -16.13 16.77 -38.08
CA PHE A 80 -14.70 16.49 -38.16
C PHE A 80 -13.92 17.49 -37.30
N THR A 81 -13.09 16.99 -36.38
CA THR A 81 -12.21 17.82 -35.53
C THR A 81 -10.76 17.37 -35.76
N THR A 82 -9.90 18.28 -36.23
CA THR A 82 -8.50 17.98 -36.51
C THR A 82 -7.61 19.21 -36.36
N THR A 83 -6.31 18.97 -36.15
CA THR A 83 -5.22 19.91 -36.47
C THR A 83 -4.79 19.80 -37.94
N GLY A 84 -4.99 18.63 -38.59
CA GLY A 84 -4.80 18.35 -40.02
C GLY A 84 -5.18 16.89 -40.38
N PHE A 85 -6.01 16.68 -41.42
CA PHE A 85 -6.40 15.34 -41.85
C PHE A 85 -5.22 14.59 -42.49
N ASN A 86 -4.91 13.40 -41.99
CA ASN A 86 -3.89 12.53 -42.57
C ASN A 86 -4.48 11.12 -42.74
N PRO A 87 -4.56 10.59 -43.97
CA PRO A 87 -5.16 9.28 -44.25
C PRO A 87 -4.39 8.11 -43.64
N ASN A 88 -3.14 8.31 -43.22
CA ASN A 88 -2.33 7.30 -42.54
C ASN A 88 -2.53 7.29 -41.02
N ASN A 89 -3.23 8.29 -40.47
CA ASN A 89 -3.49 8.36 -39.04
C ASN A 89 -4.69 7.49 -38.65
N PRO A 90 -4.70 6.94 -37.42
CA PRO A 90 -5.81 6.13 -36.94
C PRO A 90 -7.14 6.90 -36.99
N PHE A 91 -8.21 6.19 -37.34
CA PHE A 91 -9.55 6.76 -37.56
C PHE A 91 -10.42 6.49 -36.33
N ARG A 92 -10.72 7.55 -35.56
CA ARG A 92 -11.53 7.49 -34.34
C ARG A 92 -12.90 8.12 -34.59
N ILE A 93 -13.98 7.41 -34.25
CA ILE A 93 -15.35 7.93 -34.40
C ILE A 93 -16.06 7.83 -33.06
N PHE A 94 -16.38 8.99 -32.48
CA PHE A 94 -17.20 9.12 -31.30
C PHE A 94 -18.70 9.08 -31.66
N LEU A 95 -19.45 8.27 -30.93
CA LEU A 95 -20.89 8.07 -31.11
C LEU A 95 -21.59 8.46 -29.80
N HIS A 96 -22.29 9.59 -29.81
CA HIS A 96 -22.92 10.14 -28.61
C HIS A 96 -24.21 9.40 -28.22
N GLY A 97 -24.65 9.63 -26.98
CA GLY A 97 -25.84 9.00 -26.39
C GLY A 97 -27.16 9.70 -26.68
N PHE A 98 -28.21 9.26 -25.99
CA PHE A 98 -29.53 9.92 -25.95
C PHE A 98 -29.36 11.38 -25.50
N ILE A 99 -30.13 12.32 -26.08
CA ILE A 99 -30.12 13.77 -25.79
C ILE A 99 -28.77 14.52 -25.96
N GLU A 100 -27.70 13.83 -26.35
CA GLU A 100 -26.40 14.43 -26.63
C GLU A 100 -26.27 14.92 -28.09
N ASP A 101 -25.17 15.62 -28.36
CA ASP A 101 -24.71 16.06 -29.68
C ASP A 101 -23.20 16.40 -29.62
N PRO A 102 -22.53 16.60 -30.76
CA PRO A 102 -21.09 16.90 -30.79
C PRO A 102 -20.67 18.23 -30.14
N THR A 103 -21.58 19.07 -29.65
CA THR A 103 -21.22 20.29 -28.90
C THR A 103 -21.11 20.05 -27.39
N LYS A 104 -21.51 18.87 -26.92
CA LYS A 104 -21.50 18.48 -25.49
C LYS A 104 -20.11 18.08 -24.99
N ASN A 105 -19.98 18.05 -23.66
CA ASN A 105 -18.72 17.76 -22.98
C ASN A 105 -18.22 16.34 -23.27
N SER A 106 -19.12 15.37 -23.49
CA SER A 106 -18.76 13.98 -23.81
C SER A 106 -17.81 13.88 -25.01
N TYR A 107 -18.12 14.58 -26.10
CA TYR A 107 -17.22 14.67 -27.25
C TYR A 107 -16.02 15.59 -27.01
N LYS A 108 -16.21 16.75 -26.37
CA LYS A 108 -15.14 17.73 -26.16
C LYS A 108 -13.99 17.17 -25.34
N GLU A 109 -14.26 16.49 -24.23
CA GLU A 109 -13.20 15.95 -23.38
C GLU A 109 -12.42 14.85 -24.09
N ILE A 110 -13.12 13.94 -24.78
CA ILE A 110 -12.47 12.86 -25.54
C ILE A 110 -11.64 13.43 -26.70
N SER A 111 -12.21 14.36 -27.48
CA SER A 111 -11.49 14.97 -28.61
C SER A 111 -10.29 15.78 -28.15
N ASN A 112 -10.40 16.56 -27.07
CA ASN A 112 -9.26 17.27 -26.48
C ASN A 112 -8.17 16.31 -26.01
N ALA A 113 -8.53 15.20 -25.37
CA ALA A 113 -7.57 14.20 -24.91
C ALA A 113 -6.80 13.56 -26.07
N PHE A 114 -7.50 13.21 -27.14
CA PHE A 114 -6.89 12.68 -28.36
C PHE A 114 -5.99 13.70 -29.07
N LEU A 115 -6.44 14.96 -29.19
CA LEU A 115 -5.64 16.04 -29.78
C LEU A 115 -4.38 16.34 -28.96
N ALA A 116 -4.44 16.23 -27.64
CA ALA A 116 -3.28 16.40 -26.75
C ALA A 116 -2.27 15.26 -26.90
N GLN A 117 -2.70 14.06 -27.30
CA GLN A 117 -1.84 12.89 -27.46
C GLN A 117 -1.07 12.87 -28.79
N GLY A 118 -1.59 13.49 -29.86
CA GLY A 118 -0.93 13.59 -31.17
C GLY A 118 -1.88 13.48 -32.38
N ASP A 119 -1.33 13.37 -33.58
CA ASP A 119 -2.10 13.43 -34.84
C ASP A 119 -3.01 12.19 -35.02
N CYS A 120 -4.29 12.31 -34.67
CA CYS A 120 -5.33 11.33 -34.97
C CYS A 120 -6.51 12.00 -35.68
N ASN A 121 -7.24 11.23 -36.48
CA ASN A 121 -8.49 11.71 -37.08
C ASN A 121 -9.62 11.38 -36.11
N ILE A 122 -10.18 12.38 -35.43
CA ILE A 122 -11.33 12.19 -34.53
C ILE A 122 -12.61 12.84 -35.09
N LEU A 123 -13.62 12.00 -35.31
CA LEU A 123 -14.92 12.37 -35.82
C LEU A 123 -15.98 12.19 -34.74
N ALA A 124 -17.06 12.96 -34.79
CA ALA A 124 -18.28 12.65 -34.07
C ALA A 124 -19.43 12.45 -35.06
N LEU A 125 -20.22 11.40 -34.85
CA LEU A 125 -21.50 11.26 -35.54
C LEU A 125 -22.55 12.11 -34.83
N ASP A 126 -23.07 13.14 -35.50
CA ASP A 126 -24.26 13.85 -35.03
C ASP A 126 -25.52 13.05 -35.43
N ALA A 127 -26.06 12.33 -34.46
CA ALA A 127 -27.34 11.64 -34.55
C ALA A 127 -28.45 12.37 -33.78
N SER A 128 -28.20 13.58 -33.27
CA SER A 128 -29.09 14.28 -32.33
C SER A 128 -30.49 14.53 -32.88
N SER A 129 -30.63 14.71 -34.20
CA SER A 129 -31.93 14.85 -34.87
C SER A 129 -32.81 13.59 -34.80
N LEU A 130 -32.21 12.43 -34.55
CA LEU A 130 -32.86 11.11 -34.51
C LEU A 130 -33.03 10.56 -33.09
N ILE A 131 -32.10 10.86 -32.17
CA ILE A 131 -32.04 10.25 -30.83
C ILE A 131 -32.25 11.23 -29.64
N ARG A 132 -32.92 12.37 -29.86
CA ARG A 132 -33.13 13.40 -28.81
C ARG A 132 -34.52 13.43 -28.16
N TRP A 133 -35.57 12.88 -28.79
CA TRP A 133 -36.95 13.16 -28.38
C TRP A 133 -37.59 12.08 -27.49
N LEU A 134 -37.84 10.90 -28.05
CA LEU A 134 -38.52 9.81 -27.34
C LEU A 134 -37.54 8.65 -27.19
N TYR A 135 -37.23 8.24 -25.97
CA TYR A 135 -36.22 7.21 -25.70
C TYR A 135 -36.53 5.90 -26.45
N LEU A 136 -37.76 5.38 -26.36
CA LEU A 136 -38.20 4.17 -27.08
C LEU A 136 -38.07 4.25 -28.60
N ARG A 137 -38.19 5.45 -29.17
CA ARG A 137 -37.93 5.67 -30.61
C ARG A 137 -36.44 5.76 -30.88
N SER A 138 -35.69 6.37 -29.97
CA SER A 138 -34.25 6.56 -30.11
C SER A 138 -33.51 5.21 -30.09
N THR A 139 -33.97 4.27 -29.25
CA THR A 139 -33.46 2.89 -29.22
C THR A 139 -33.67 2.18 -30.56
N THR A 140 -34.83 2.31 -31.21
CA THR A 140 -35.06 1.70 -32.53
C THR A 140 -34.25 2.35 -33.64
N MET A 141 -33.93 3.65 -33.54
CA MET A 141 -33.08 4.35 -34.50
C MET A 141 -31.61 3.88 -34.46
N THR A 142 -31.12 3.36 -33.33
CA THR A 142 -29.71 2.93 -33.19
C THR A 142 -29.28 1.93 -34.28
N ARG A 143 -30.16 0.98 -34.63
CA ARG A 143 -29.92 0.01 -35.70
C ARG A 143 -29.75 0.68 -37.06
N PHE A 144 -30.70 1.52 -37.46
CA PHE A 144 -30.67 2.19 -38.77
C PHE A 144 -29.45 3.11 -38.89
N ILE A 145 -29.10 3.81 -37.81
CA ILE A 145 -27.91 4.67 -37.75
C ILE A 145 -26.64 3.83 -37.93
N GLY A 146 -26.52 2.72 -37.17
CA GLY A 146 -25.38 1.82 -37.29
C GLY A 146 -25.28 1.17 -38.67
N GLU A 147 -26.39 0.78 -39.28
CA GLU A 147 -26.41 0.23 -40.65
C GLU A 147 -25.89 1.23 -41.68
N LYS A 148 -26.30 2.50 -41.60
CA LYS A 148 -25.80 3.54 -42.49
C LYS A 148 -24.32 3.84 -42.26
N LEU A 149 -23.89 3.95 -41.00
CA LEU A 149 -22.49 4.17 -40.69
C LEU A 149 -21.62 2.97 -41.15
N GLY A 150 -22.09 1.75 -40.94
CA GLY A 150 -21.39 0.53 -41.36
C GLY A 150 -21.25 0.43 -42.88
N ALA A 151 -22.29 0.78 -43.63
CA ALA A 151 -22.23 0.85 -45.10
C ALA A 151 -21.25 1.92 -45.60
N MET A 152 -21.22 3.09 -44.94
CA MET A 152 -20.25 4.15 -45.26
C MET A 152 -18.81 3.68 -44.99
N LEU A 153 -18.55 3.06 -43.83
CA LEU A 153 -17.22 2.53 -43.50
C LEU A 153 -16.81 1.40 -44.45
N ALA A 154 -17.73 0.53 -44.86
CA ALA A 154 -17.46 -0.51 -45.86
C ALA A 154 -17.03 0.10 -47.20
N ALA A 155 -17.66 1.20 -47.63
CA ALA A 155 -17.25 1.92 -48.83
C ALA A 155 -15.85 2.55 -48.70
N LEU A 156 -15.50 3.10 -47.53
CA LEU A 156 -14.16 3.65 -47.27
C LEU A 156 -13.08 2.57 -47.26
N VAL A 157 -13.37 1.40 -46.69
CA VAL A 157 -12.45 0.26 -46.69
C VAL A 157 -12.26 -0.28 -48.11
N ASN A 158 -13.32 -0.38 -48.90
CA ASN A 158 -13.23 -0.70 -50.33
C ASN A 158 -12.43 0.34 -51.14
N ALA A 159 -12.33 1.58 -50.65
CA ALA A 159 -11.53 2.65 -51.23
C ALA A 159 -10.07 2.69 -50.70
N GLY A 160 -9.68 1.74 -49.84
CA GLY A 160 -8.29 1.56 -49.39
C GLY A 160 -8.02 1.92 -47.93
N LEU A 161 -9.03 2.26 -47.12
CA LEU A 161 -8.87 2.41 -45.67
C LEU A 161 -8.65 1.03 -45.03
N ASP A 162 -7.65 0.90 -44.17
CA ASP A 162 -7.43 -0.34 -43.40
C ASP A 162 -8.50 -0.46 -42.28
N PRO A 163 -9.32 -1.54 -42.26
CA PRO A 163 -10.34 -1.73 -41.23
C PRO A 163 -9.77 -1.86 -39.81
N SER A 164 -8.51 -2.28 -39.66
CA SER A 164 -7.84 -2.38 -38.35
C SER A 164 -7.53 -1.01 -37.73
N ASN A 165 -7.48 0.05 -38.54
CA ASN A 165 -7.25 1.42 -38.09
C ASN A 165 -8.52 2.14 -37.59
N ILE A 166 -9.69 1.50 -37.73
CA ILE A 166 -10.98 2.06 -37.31
C ILE A 166 -11.25 1.72 -35.85
N HIS A 167 -11.52 2.75 -35.04
CA HIS A 167 -11.93 2.62 -33.64
C HIS A 167 -13.21 3.43 -33.38
N LEU A 168 -14.29 2.73 -33.03
CA LEU A 168 -15.56 3.34 -32.65
C LEU A 168 -15.63 3.50 -31.13
N ILE A 169 -15.99 4.67 -30.65
CA ILE A 169 -16.11 4.98 -29.22
C ILE A 169 -17.55 5.40 -29.00
N GLY A 170 -18.36 4.52 -28.44
CA GLY A 170 -19.79 4.77 -28.21
C GLY A 170 -20.08 5.05 -26.75
N HIS A 171 -20.91 6.05 -26.45
CA HIS A 171 -21.46 6.26 -25.11
C HIS A 171 -22.96 5.99 -25.10
N SER A 172 -23.47 5.29 -24.08
CA SER A 172 -24.91 5.05 -23.91
C SER A 172 -25.53 4.36 -25.16
N LEU A 173 -26.55 4.96 -25.80
CA LEU A 173 -27.11 4.50 -27.08
C LEU A 173 -26.06 4.41 -28.20
N GLY A 174 -25.03 5.26 -28.16
CA GLY A 174 -23.90 5.27 -29.09
C GLY A 174 -23.10 3.97 -29.08
N SER A 175 -23.02 3.28 -27.94
CA SER A 175 -22.40 1.95 -27.81
C SER A 175 -23.11 0.92 -28.67
N HIS A 176 -24.45 0.97 -28.73
CA HIS A 176 -25.24 0.08 -29.58
C HIS A 176 -25.18 0.48 -31.05
N ILE A 177 -25.11 1.77 -31.36
CA ILE A 177 -24.82 2.24 -32.73
C ILE A 177 -23.48 1.66 -33.21
N ALA A 178 -22.44 1.65 -32.36
CA ALA A 178 -21.15 1.01 -32.67
C ALA A 178 -21.31 -0.48 -32.97
N GLY A 179 -22.06 -1.20 -32.14
CA GLY A 179 -22.31 -2.63 -32.33
C GLY A 179 -23.04 -2.93 -33.65
N PHE A 180 -24.10 -2.19 -33.98
CA PHE A 180 -24.78 -2.33 -35.27
C PHE A 180 -23.89 -1.96 -36.45
N THR A 181 -23.04 -0.93 -36.29
CA THR A 181 -22.03 -0.55 -37.29
C THR A 181 -21.08 -1.70 -37.59
N GLY A 182 -20.54 -2.34 -36.55
CA GLY A 182 -19.64 -3.50 -36.68
C GLY A 182 -20.30 -4.69 -37.39
N LYS A 183 -21.54 -5.03 -37.00
CA LYS A 183 -22.32 -6.09 -37.65
C LYS A 183 -22.54 -5.83 -39.14
N THR A 184 -23.04 -4.65 -39.49
CA THR A 184 -23.30 -4.29 -40.89
C THR A 184 -22.01 -4.24 -41.70
N PHE A 185 -20.96 -3.66 -41.14
CA PHE A 185 -19.63 -3.62 -41.76
C PHE A 185 -19.12 -5.03 -42.07
N ARG A 186 -19.20 -5.95 -41.11
CA ARG A 186 -18.81 -7.36 -41.28
C ARG A 186 -19.63 -8.05 -42.35
N ASN A 187 -20.94 -7.84 -42.38
CA ASN A 187 -21.81 -8.44 -43.38
C ASN A 187 -21.49 -7.95 -44.81
N LEU A 188 -21.06 -6.69 -44.96
CA LEU A 188 -20.76 -6.10 -46.28
C LEU A 188 -19.33 -6.39 -46.75
N THR A 189 -18.36 -6.51 -45.86
CA THR A 189 -16.93 -6.64 -46.21
C THR A 189 -16.35 -8.02 -45.96
N GLY A 190 -16.99 -8.84 -45.11
CA GLY A 190 -16.42 -10.09 -44.61
C GLY A 190 -15.32 -9.91 -43.55
N THR A 191 -15.00 -8.67 -43.15
CA THR A 191 -13.93 -8.35 -42.18
C THR A 191 -14.49 -7.65 -40.94
N LEU A 192 -13.74 -7.67 -39.84
CA LEU A 192 -14.11 -6.98 -38.60
C LEU A 192 -13.43 -5.61 -38.51
N ILE A 193 -14.14 -4.62 -37.97
CA ILE A 193 -13.57 -3.34 -37.53
C ILE A 193 -12.52 -3.61 -36.44
N GLY A 194 -11.45 -2.80 -36.41
CA GLY A 194 -10.35 -2.94 -35.45
C GLY A 194 -10.83 -2.93 -33.99
N TRP A 195 -11.50 -1.86 -33.55
CA TRP A 195 -11.81 -1.69 -32.13
C TRP A 195 -13.16 -0.98 -31.90
N ILE A 196 -13.95 -1.47 -30.94
CA ILE A 196 -15.08 -0.75 -30.34
C ILE A 196 -14.83 -0.55 -28.83
N SER A 197 -14.95 0.67 -28.33
CA SER A 197 -15.05 0.97 -26.89
C SER A 197 -16.48 1.34 -26.53
N GLY A 198 -17.10 0.57 -25.64
CA GLY A 198 -18.44 0.81 -25.09
C GLY A 198 -18.34 1.55 -23.76
N LEU A 199 -18.75 2.82 -23.74
CA LEU A 199 -18.75 3.67 -22.57
C LEU A 199 -20.15 3.67 -21.97
N ASP A 200 -20.32 2.89 -20.92
CA ASP A 200 -21.58 2.64 -20.20
C ASP A 200 -22.77 2.38 -21.15
N PRO A 201 -22.73 1.28 -21.92
CA PRO A 201 -23.77 0.96 -22.91
C PRO A 201 -25.17 0.94 -22.28
N ALA A 202 -26.15 1.53 -22.98
CA ALA A 202 -27.48 1.75 -22.40
C ALA A 202 -28.22 0.44 -22.04
N GLY A 203 -28.68 0.31 -20.80
CA GLY A 203 -29.45 -0.82 -20.30
C GLY A 203 -30.89 -0.89 -20.83
N PRO A 204 -31.71 0.16 -20.65
CA PRO A 204 -33.12 0.09 -21.02
C PRO A 204 -33.34 -0.18 -22.52
N CYS A 205 -34.10 -1.23 -22.83
CA CYS A 205 -34.36 -1.81 -24.16
C CYS A 205 -33.23 -2.65 -24.78
N PHE A 206 -32.10 -2.82 -24.10
CA PHE A 206 -30.99 -3.66 -24.54
C PHE A 206 -30.56 -4.71 -23.51
N GLY A 207 -31.04 -4.65 -22.26
CA GLY A 207 -30.90 -5.72 -21.28
C GLY A 207 -31.80 -6.90 -21.64
N ASP A 208 -31.32 -8.13 -21.45
CA ASP A 208 -32.04 -9.38 -21.73
C ASP A 208 -32.57 -9.51 -23.18
N VAL A 209 -31.93 -8.84 -24.13
CA VAL A 209 -32.23 -8.99 -25.56
C VAL A 209 -31.27 -9.97 -26.23
N GLU A 210 -31.71 -10.56 -27.34
CA GLU A 210 -30.87 -11.42 -28.17
C GLU A 210 -29.59 -10.67 -28.62
N VAL A 211 -28.45 -11.36 -28.60
CA VAL A 211 -27.12 -10.82 -28.94
C VAL A 211 -27.09 -9.95 -30.23
N PRO A 212 -27.78 -10.32 -31.34
CA PRO A 212 -27.80 -9.49 -32.54
C PRO A 212 -28.43 -8.10 -32.37
N CYS A 213 -29.19 -7.87 -31.29
CA CYS A 213 -29.95 -6.64 -31.04
C CYS A 213 -29.21 -5.61 -30.18
N ARG A 214 -27.95 -5.84 -29.82
CA ARG A 214 -27.15 -4.95 -28.95
C ARG A 214 -25.66 -5.00 -29.30
N LEU A 215 -24.83 -4.25 -28.57
CA LEU A 215 -23.38 -4.37 -28.65
C LEU A 215 -22.95 -5.74 -28.11
N ASN A 216 -21.98 -6.37 -28.78
CA ASN A 216 -21.40 -7.64 -28.40
C ASN A 216 -19.92 -7.71 -28.80
N LYS A 217 -19.14 -8.55 -28.10
CA LYS A 217 -17.74 -8.85 -28.39
C LYS A 217 -17.47 -9.23 -29.86
N ASP A 218 -18.42 -9.86 -30.54
CA ASP A 218 -18.27 -10.33 -31.93
C ASP A 218 -18.39 -9.20 -32.98
N ASP A 219 -18.65 -7.96 -32.57
CA ASP A 219 -18.89 -6.81 -33.44
C ASP A 219 -17.60 -6.15 -33.96
N ALA A 220 -16.44 -6.43 -33.35
CA ALA A 220 -15.12 -5.94 -33.77
C ALA A 220 -14.02 -6.95 -33.38
N GLN A 221 -12.79 -6.73 -33.86
CA GLN A 221 -11.63 -7.56 -33.47
C GLN A 221 -11.36 -7.45 -31.97
N PHE A 222 -11.58 -6.26 -31.40
CA PHE A 222 -11.53 -6.02 -29.98
C PHE A 222 -12.69 -5.14 -29.51
N VAL A 223 -13.24 -5.46 -28.34
CA VAL A 223 -14.36 -4.74 -27.73
C VAL A 223 -14.07 -4.62 -26.24
N ASP A 224 -13.83 -3.40 -25.75
CA ASP A 224 -13.70 -3.11 -24.33
C ASP A 224 -14.91 -2.30 -23.85
N VAL A 225 -15.35 -2.55 -22.61
CA VAL A 225 -16.53 -1.90 -22.04
C VAL A 225 -16.18 -1.33 -20.68
N ILE A 226 -16.63 -0.10 -20.40
CA ILE A 226 -16.51 0.56 -19.09
C ILE A 226 -17.93 0.75 -18.54
N HIS A 227 -18.24 0.12 -17.42
CA HIS A 227 -19.53 0.21 -16.73
C HIS A 227 -19.41 1.21 -15.58
N THR A 228 -20.28 2.23 -15.55
CA THR A 228 -20.26 3.26 -14.50
C THR A 228 -21.61 3.55 -13.86
N ASP A 229 -22.72 3.18 -14.52
CA ASP A 229 -24.09 3.23 -14.00
C ASP A 229 -24.86 1.93 -14.29
N ASP A 230 -24.22 0.82 -13.94
CA ASP A 230 -24.77 -0.52 -14.06
C ASP A 230 -26.13 -0.64 -13.33
N GLY A 231 -27.17 -1.05 -14.08
CA GLY A 231 -28.47 -1.47 -13.56
C GLY A 231 -29.53 -0.37 -13.56
N VAL A 232 -29.17 0.86 -13.96
CA VAL A 232 -30.09 2.00 -14.05
C VAL A 232 -30.17 2.53 -15.49
N TYR A 233 -29.14 3.24 -15.96
CA TYR A 233 -29.02 3.64 -17.35
C TYR A 233 -28.06 2.76 -18.14
N GLY A 234 -27.05 2.15 -17.51
CA GLY A 234 -26.09 1.21 -18.10
C GLY A 234 -26.51 -0.26 -17.99
N LEU A 235 -25.88 -1.14 -18.78
CA LEU A 235 -25.99 -2.61 -18.69
C LEU A 235 -25.10 -3.18 -17.58
N ASP A 236 -25.53 -4.25 -16.88
CA ASP A 236 -24.72 -5.11 -15.98
C ASP A 236 -23.98 -6.22 -16.71
N GLU A 237 -24.60 -6.68 -17.79
CA GLU A 237 -24.13 -7.81 -18.54
C GLU A 237 -22.71 -7.58 -19.06
N GLN A 238 -21.90 -8.64 -18.99
CA GLN A 238 -20.62 -8.67 -19.69
C GLN A 238 -20.89 -8.77 -21.19
N ILE A 239 -20.62 -7.71 -21.95
CA ILE A 239 -20.91 -7.66 -23.39
C ILE A 239 -19.66 -7.50 -24.25
N GLY A 240 -18.52 -7.14 -23.66
CA GLY A 240 -17.24 -7.00 -24.35
C GLY A 240 -16.39 -8.27 -24.37
N HIS A 241 -15.21 -8.13 -24.97
CA HIS A 241 -14.09 -9.05 -24.72
C HIS A 241 -13.58 -8.87 -23.29
N VAL A 242 -13.44 -7.61 -22.87
CA VAL A 242 -13.08 -7.18 -21.52
C VAL A 242 -14.07 -6.12 -21.04
N ASP A 243 -14.46 -6.21 -19.77
CA ASP A 243 -15.46 -5.33 -19.16
C ASP A 243 -14.91 -4.85 -17.81
N PHE A 244 -14.84 -3.53 -17.65
CA PHE A 244 -14.30 -2.86 -16.47
C PHE A 244 -15.42 -2.24 -15.66
N TYR A 245 -15.37 -2.44 -14.34
CA TYR A 245 -16.38 -1.99 -13.37
C TYR A 245 -15.72 -1.11 -12.30
N PRO A 246 -15.34 0.14 -12.63
CA PRO A 246 -14.84 1.11 -11.64
C PRO A 246 -15.86 1.35 -10.52
N ASN A 247 -15.41 1.30 -9.27
CA ASN A 247 -16.19 1.61 -8.06
C ASN A 247 -17.50 0.81 -7.94
N SER A 248 -17.49 -0.48 -8.30
CA SER A 248 -18.63 -1.42 -8.43
C SER A 248 -19.27 -1.47 -9.81
N GLY A 249 -19.09 -0.43 -10.61
CA GLY A 249 -19.75 -0.27 -11.90
C GLY A 249 -21.13 0.39 -11.82
N SER A 250 -21.74 0.52 -10.63
CA SER A 250 -23.07 1.12 -10.46
C SER A 250 -23.05 2.57 -9.97
N GLU A 251 -22.22 2.90 -8.98
CA GLU A 251 -22.17 4.24 -8.39
C GLU A 251 -20.75 4.78 -8.41
N GLN A 252 -20.60 6.02 -8.89
CA GLN A 252 -19.28 6.65 -9.01
C GLN A 252 -19.06 7.67 -7.88
N PRO A 253 -17.83 7.80 -7.36
CA PRO A 253 -17.55 8.73 -6.27
C PRO A 253 -17.95 10.17 -6.62
N ASN A 254 -18.51 10.90 -5.65
CA ASN A 254 -19.01 12.28 -5.77
C ASN A 254 -20.13 12.50 -6.82
N CYS A 255 -20.85 11.44 -7.20
CA CYS A 255 -22.07 11.55 -8.02
C CYS A 255 -23.33 11.51 -7.15
N LEU A 256 -24.10 12.61 -7.13
CA LEU A 256 -25.39 12.70 -6.42
C LEU A 256 -26.58 12.12 -7.20
N PHE A 257 -26.45 11.97 -8.51
CA PHE A 257 -27.50 11.49 -9.41
C PHE A 257 -26.92 10.50 -10.42
N GLN A 258 -27.73 9.53 -10.88
CA GLN A 258 -27.28 8.49 -11.80
C GLN A 258 -26.82 8.99 -13.17
N THR A 259 -27.29 10.16 -13.60
CA THR A 259 -26.75 10.81 -14.82
C THR A 259 -25.28 11.20 -14.69
N CYS A 260 -24.81 11.50 -13.47
CA CYS A 260 -23.38 11.74 -13.19
C CYS A 260 -22.59 10.44 -13.31
N SER A 261 -23.07 9.36 -12.68
CA SER A 261 -22.47 8.02 -12.78
C SER A 261 -22.40 7.59 -14.24
N HIS A 262 -23.49 7.75 -15.01
CA HIS A 262 -23.56 7.40 -16.43
C HIS A 262 -22.58 8.21 -17.29
N SER A 263 -22.38 9.48 -16.95
CA SER A 263 -21.44 10.37 -17.63
C SER A 263 -19.97 10.10 -17.25
N ARG A 264 -19.72 9.41 -16.13
CA ARG A 264 -18.36 9.14 -15.65
C ARG A 264 -17.56 8.29 -16.64
N ALA A 265 -18.20 7.38 -17.39
CA ALA A 265 -17.49 6.53 -18.34
C ALA A 265 -16.69 7.31 -19.40
N TRP A 266 -17.23 8.38 -19.98
CA TRP A 266 -16.48 9.17 -20.97
C TRP A 266 -15.42 10.07 -20.35
N LEU A 267 -15.58 10.48 -19.08
CA LEU A 267 -14.53 11.17 -18.33
C LEU A 267 -13.34 10.25 -18.03
N LEU A 268 -13.60 9.05 -17.52
CA LEU A 268 -12.57 8.05 -17.26
C LEU A 268 -11.85 7.64 -18.55
N TYR A 269 -12.59 7.48 -19.64
CA TYR A 269 -11.99 7.19 -20.95
C TYR A 269 -11.10 8.33 -21.44
N ALA A 270 -11.56 9.58 -21.39
CA ALA A 270 -10.77 10.74 -21.79
C ALA A 270 -9.45 10.84 -20.99
N GLU A 271 -9.50 10.64 -19.68
CA GLU A 271 -8.29 10.61 -18.85
C GLU A 271 -7.36 9.43 -19.20
N SER A 272 -7.91 8.27 -19.54
CA SER A 272 -7.12 7.09 -19.95
C SER A 272 -6.31 7.32 -21.23
N VAL A 273 -6.77 8.22 -22.11
CA VAL A 273 -6.03 8.62 -23.32
C VAL A 273 -4.78 9.43 -22.95
N LEU A 274 -4.87 10.27 -21.91
CA LEU A 274 -3.78 11.13 -21.45
C LEU A 274 -2.75 10.38 -20.59
N SER A 275 -3.17 9.33 -19.89
CA SER A 275 -2.33 8.62 -18.92
C SER A 275 -2.50 7.10 -19.02
N ARG A 276 -1.44 6.43 -19.48
CA ARG A 276 -1.43 4.99 -19.73
C ARG A 276 -1.67 4.15 -18.47
N ASP A 277 -1.16 4.58 -17.33
CA ASP A 277 -1.24 3.85 -16.08
C ASP A 277 -2.32 4.38 -15.13
N ALA A 278 -3.17 5.34 -15.56
CA ALA A 278 -4.19 5.96 -14.71
C ALA A 278 -5.15 4.95 -14.06
N PHE A 279 -5.56 3.93 -14.81
CA PHE A 279 -6.63 3.02 -14.41
C PHE A 279 -6.17 1.57 -14.52
N LEU A 280 -5.58 1.04 -13.45
CA LEU A 280 -5.23 -0.36 -13.36
C LEU A 280 -6.39 -1.14 -12.72
N GLY A 281 -6.96 -2.10 -13.45
CA GLY A 281 -7.98 -3.02 -12.96
C GLY A 281 -7.44 -4.40 -12.67
N VAL A 282 -8.06 -5.11 -11.73
CA VAL A 282 -7.72 -6.50 -11.38
C VAL A 282 -8.87 -7.43 -11.74
N LYS A 283 -8.54 -8.58 -12.33
CA LYS A 283 -9.52 -9.58 -12.74
C LYS A 283 -10.19 -10.18 -11.51
N CYS A 284 -11.51 -10.10 -11.42
CA CYS A 284 -12.25 -10.63 -10.28
C CYS A 284 -13.57 -11.26 -10.71
N ALA A 285 -14.14 -12.11 -9.87
CA ALA A 285 -15.48 -12.68 -10.11
C ALA A 285 -16.57 -11.65 -9.79
N THR A 286 -16.44 -10.95 -8.65
CA THR A 286 -17.38 -9.94 -8.17
C THR A 286 -16.65 -8.73 -7.60
N TYR A 287 -17.34 -7.58 -7.52
CA TYR A 287 -16.79 -6.40 -6.84
C TYR A 287 -16.58 -6.64 -5.33
N GLU A 288 -17.38 -7.52 -4.72
CA GLU A 288 -17.25 -7.83 -3.31
C GLU A 288 -15.97 -8.62 -3.01
N ASP A 289 -15.60 -9.55 -3.90
CA ASP A 289 -14.32 -10.27 -3.80
C ASP A 289 -13.14 -9.32 -3.99
N PHE A 290 -13.28 -8.33 -4.89
CA PHE A 290 -12.31 -7.25 -5.09
C PHE A 290 -12.16 -6.42 -3.82
N ARG A 291 -13.28 -5.99 -3.21
CA ARG A 291 -13.28 -5.21 -1.97
C ARG A 291 -12.61 -5.95 -0.81
N LYS A 292 -12.74 -7.28 -0.76
CA LYS A 292 -12.11 -8.16 0.24
C LYS A 292 -10.66 -8.51 -0.06
N GLY A 293 -10.11 -8.06 -1.19
CA GLY A 293 -8.75 -8.39 -1.63
C GLY A 293 -8.56 -9.85 -2.09
N LEU A 294 -9.64 -10.59 -2.34
CA LEU A 294 -9.59 -12.02 -2.69
C LEU A 294 -9.04 -12.30 -4.10
N CYS A 295 -8.97 -11.27 -4.95
CA CYS A 295 -8.49 -11.38 -6.33
C CYS A 295 -7.25 -10.54 -6.60
N ASP A 296 -6.59 -10.05 -5.56
CA ASP A 296 -5.48 -9.12 -5.69
C ASP A 296 -4.22 -9.67 -6.37
N TYR A 297 -4.07 -11.01 -6.39
CA TYR A 297 -3.01 -11.73 -7.09
C TYR A 297 -3.39 -12.12 -8.52
N ASN A 298 -4.62 -11.80 -8.95
CA ASN A 298 -5.05 -12.10 -10.31
C ASN A 298 -4.42 -11.13 -11.31
N ASP A 299 -4.57 -11.50 -12.59
CA ASP A 299 -4.20 -10.66 -13.72
C ASP A 299 -4.68 -9.21 -13.55
N THR A 300 -3.76 -8.26 -13.72
CA THR A 300 -4.08 -6.83 -13.78
C THR A 300 -3.99 -6.33 -15.21
N ARG A 301 -4.89 -5.43 -15.60
CA ARG A 301 -4.95 -4.85 -16.95
C ARG A 301 -5.36 -3.39 -16.91
N ILE A 302 -4.90 -2.63 -17.90
CA ILE A 302 -5.19 -1.21 -18.03
C ILE A 302 -6.59 -1.03 -18.62
N MET A 303 -7.43 -0.23 -17.97
CA MET A 303 -8.73 0.18 -18.47
C MET A 303 -8.61 1.35 -19.46
N GLY A 304 -9.43 1.34 -20.52
CA GLY A 304 -9.56 2.45 -21.46
C GLY A 304 -8.61 2.36 -22.66
N TYR A 305 -8.11 3.51 -23.12
CA TYR A 305 -7.44 3.63 -24.43
C TYR A 305 -6.16 2.79 -24.62
N PHE A 306 -5.51 2.35 -23.55
CA PHE A 306 -4.34 1.49 -23.63
C PHE A 306 -4.62 0.02 -23.26
N SER A 307 -5.90 -0.38 -23.25
CA SER A 307 -6.31 -1.76 -23.02
C SER A 307 -5.77 -2.68 -24.13
N SER A 308 -5.26 -3.85 -23.72
CA SER A 308 -4.66 -4.81 -24.66
C SER A 308 -5.75 -5.64 -25.36
N PRO A 309 -5.67 -5.84 -26.70
CA PRO A 309 -6.62 -6.65 -27.46
C PRO A 309 -6.71 -8.14 -27.05
N GLU A 310 -5.76 -8.64 -26.27
CA GLU A 310 -5.73 -10.03 -25.78
C GLU A 310 -6.51 -10.23 -24.48
N VAL A 311 -6.92 -9.13 -23.83
CA VAL A 311 -7.52 -9.18 -22.49
C VAL A 311 -8.95 -9.71 -22.56
N ARG A 312 -9.28 -10.62 -21.64
CA ARG A 312 -10.63 -11.18 -21.51
C ARG A 312 -11.10 -11.19 -20.06
N GLY A 313 -12.39 -10.94 -19.84
CA GLY A 313 -13.08 -11.10 -18.56
C GLY A 313 -13.46 -9.80 -17.85
N LYS A 314 -13.92 -9.92 -16.60
CA LYS A 314 -14.32 -8.80 -15.73
C LYS A 314 -13.17 -8.29 -14.89
N TYR A 315 -13.02 -6.97 -14.84
CA TYR A 315 -11.99 -6.29 -14.06
C TYR A 315 -12.60 -5.20 -13.18
N PHE A 316 -12.07 -5.06 -11.97
CA PHE A 316 -12.54 -4.09 -10.99
C PHE A 316 -11.39 -3.19 -10.56
N LEU A 317 -11.73 -1.94 -10.22
CA LEU A 317 -10.80 -0.90 -9.79
C LEU A 317 -11.55 0.18 -9.01
N GLN A 318 -10.81 1.00 -8.29
CA GLN A 318 -11.31 2.24 -7.67
C GLN A 318 -10.75 3.48 -8.38
N THR A 319 -11.54 4.54 -8.41
CA THR A 319 -11.13 5.86 -8.90
C THR A 319 -11.28 6.90 -7.80
N SER A 320 -10.66 8.06 -7.98
CA SER A 320 -10.91 9.24 -7.13
C SER A 320 -12.31 9.82 -7.42
N ASP A 321 -12.76 10.71 -6.54
CA ASP A 321 -13.97 11.52 -6.68
C ASP A 321 -13.83 12.73 -7.60
N ASP A 322 -12.62 13.27 -7.70
CA ASP A 322 -12.28 14.42 -8.53
C ASP A 322 -11.16 14.11 -9.53
N MET A 323 -11.02 14.95 -10.58
CA MET A 323 -9.94 14.83 -11.55
C MET A 323 -8.58 15.21 -10.94
N PRO A 324 -7.48 14.49 -11.28
CA PRO A 324 -7.46 13.24 -12.05
C PRO A 324 -8.07 12.06 -11.26
N TYR A 325 -8.99 11.33 -11.91
CA TYR A 325 -9.70 10.20 -11.31
C TYR A 325 -8.80 8.96 -11.18
N GLY A 326 -7.76 8.87 -11.99
CA GLY A 326 -6.83 7.75 -12.04
C GLY A 326 -6.03 7.63 -10.74
N ARG A 327 -6.18 6.48 -10.08
CA ARG A 327 -5.44 6.14 -8.85
C ARG A 327 -4.23 5.22 -9.13
N LYS A 328 -3.91 4.94 -10.38
CA LYS A 328 -2.82 4.02 -10.77
C LYS A 328 -2.92 2.68 -10.04
N SER A 329 -1.81 2.17 -9.51
CA SER A 329 -1.79 0.96 -8.68
C SER A 329 -2.54 1.12 -7.35
N GLU A 330 -2.77 2.35 -6.87
CA GLU A 330 -3.56 2.60 -5.65
C GLU A 330 -5.05 2.36 -5.86
N GLY A 331 -5.52 2.40 -7.11
CA GLY A 331 -6.89 2.00 -7.47
C GLY A 331 -7.16 0.51 -7.22
N LEU A 332 -6.12 -0.28 -6.92
CA LEU A 332 -6.21 -1.67 -6.53
C LEU A 332 -6.05 -1.90 -5.01
N LYS A 333 -5.73 -0.88 -4.21
CA LYS A 333 -5.61 -1.07 -2.75
C LYS A 333 -7.01 -1.32 -2.19
N SER A 334 -7.21 -2.50 -1.58
CA SER A 334 -8.46 -2.84 -0.91
C SER A 334 -8.70 -1.95 0.30
N ILE A 335 -9.98 -1.66 0.54
CA ILE A 335 -10.49 -1.06 1.78
C ILE A 335 -10.18 -2.03 2.92
N SER A 336 -9.80 -1.53 4.10
CA SER A 336 -9.57 -2.27 5.35
C SER A 336 -10.20 -3.66 5.37
N VAL A 337 -9.40 -4.69 5.08
CA VAL A 337 -9.87 -6.07 5.01
C VAL A 337 -10.15 -6.56 6.42
N THR A 338 -11.37 -7.06 6.65
CA THR A 338 -11.77 -7.62 7.95
C THR A 338 -11.75 -9.14 7.88
N TYR A 339 -11.01 -9.77 8.79
CA TYR A 339 -10.98 -11.22 8.94
C TYR A 339 -11.75 -11.64 10.18
N ASN A 340 -12.56 -12.71 10.07
CA ASN A 340 -13.02 -13.39 11.27
C ASN A 340 -11.82 -14.09 11.92
N LEU A 341 -11.65 -13.95 13.23
CA LEU A 341 -10.50 -14.51 13.95
C LEU A 341 -10.35 -16.04 13.75
N SER A 342 -11.46 -16.75 13.50
CA SER A 342 -11.47 -18.19 13.23
C SER A 342 -10.86 -18.57 11.88
N ASP A 343 -10.94 -17.67 10.89
CA ASP A 343 -10.43 -17.87 9.53
C ASP A 343 -9.14 -17.06 9.26
N ALA A 344 -8.80 -16.12 10.15
CA ALA A 344 -7.72 -15.15 9.96
C ALA A 344 -6.38 -15.82 9.66
N ALA A 345 -6.01 -16.88 10.39
CA ALA A 345 -4.76 -17.60 10.16
C ALA A 345 -4.66 -18.22 8.76
N ARG A 346 -5.79 -18.55 8.13
CA ARG A 346 -5.85 -19.08 6.75
C ARG A 346 -5.86 -17.97 5.70
N LEU A 347 -6.58 -16.88 5.98
CA LEU A 347 -6.84 -15.82 5.00
C LEU A 347 -5.77 -14.73 4.95
N ILE A 348 -5.16 -14.37 6.08
CA ILE A 348 -4.11 -13.33 6.15
C ILE A 348 -2.94 -13.69 5.22
N PRO A 349 -2.38 -14.93 5.23
CA PRO A 349 -1.30 -15.30 4.31
C PRO A 349 -1.66 -15.22 2.82
N GLN A 350 -2.96 -15.24 2.49
CA GLN A 350 -3.50 -15.18 1.13
C GLN A 350 -3.90 -13.77 0.71
N SER A 351 -3.69 -12.77 1.57
CA SER A 351 -4.12 -11.39 1.31
C SER A 351 -3.02 -10.59 0.64
N ARG A 352 -3.38 -9.62 -0.22
CA ARG A 352 -2.41 -8.75 -0.88
C ARG A 352 -1.71 -7.85 0.09
N GLY A 353 -0.41 -7.67 -0.10
CA GLY A 353 0.41 -6.82 0.76
C GLY A 353 0.81 -7.48 2.07
N PHE A 354 0.26 -8.66 2.40
CA PHE A 354 0.84 -9.48 3.44
C PHE A 354 2.18 -10.04 2.97
N ASN A 355 3.22 -9.82 3.76
CA ASN A 355 4.54 -10.40 3.54
C ASN A 355 5.02 -11.02 4.87
N PRO A 356 5.22 -12.34 4.95
CA PRO A 356 5.59 -12.99 6.21
C PRO A 356 6.96 -12.55 6.76
N ASN A 357 7.81 -11.94 5.92
CA ASN A 357 9.10 -11.39 6.34
C ASN A 357 9.00 -9.94 6.83
N ASN A 358 7.87 -9.26 6.61
CA ASN A 358 7.68 -7.90 7.10
C ASN A 358 7.27 -7.94 8.58
N PRO A 359 7.63 -6.90 9.37
CA PRO A 359 7.25 -6.84 10.78
C PRO A 359 5.73 -6.96 10.95
N PHE A 360 5.28 -7.78 11.92
CA PHE A 360 3.87 -8.07 12.13
C PHE A 360 3.36 -7.34 13.38
N ARG A 361 2.39 -6.45 13.20
CA ARG A 361 1.88 -5.51 14.22
C ARG A 361 0.39 -5.70 14.42
N ILE A 362 -0.05 -5.83 15.67
CA ILE A 362 -1.48 -5.82 16.01
C ILE A 362 -1.74 -4.76 17.06
N PHE A 363 -2.68 -3.85 16.77
CA PHE A 363 -3.23 -2.91 17.73
C PHE A 363 -4.46 -3.51 18.44
N LEU A 364 -4.52 -3.38 19.77
CA LEU A 364 -5.60 -3.86 20.61
C LEU A 364 -6.17 -2.67 21.38
N HIS A 365 -7.40 -2.28 21.04
CA HIS A 365 -8.04 -1.08 21.56
C HIS A 365 -8.59 -1.27 23.00
N GLY A 366 -8.84 -0.16 23.68
CA GLY A 366 -9.37 -0.11 25.04
C GLY A 366 -10.90 -0.21 25.15
N PHE A 367 -11.41 -0.06 26.38
CA PHE A 367 -12.85 -0.03 26.69
C PHE A 367 -13.56 1.09 25.90
N THR A 368 -14.70 0.79 25.28
CA THR A 368 -15.49 1.69 24.38
C THR A 368 -14.82 2.15 23.08
N ASP A 369 -13.56 1.83 22.86
CA ASP A 369 -12.82 2.12 21.62
C ASP A 369 -13.16 1.09 20.53
N ASP A 370 -12.71 1.33 19.28
CA ASP A 370 -12.77 0.39 18.17
C ASP A 370 -11.82 0.81 17.01
N PRO A 371 -11.53 -0.08 16.04
CA PRO A 371 -10.59 0.21 14.96
C PRO A 371 -10.98 1.36 14.01
N THR A 372 -12.20 1.90 14.07
CA THR A 372 -12.59 3.05 13.24
C THR A 372 -12.19 4.40 13.84
N LYS A 373 -11.72 4.40 15.10
CA LYS A 373 -11.35 5.61 15.83
C LYS A 373 -9.88 6.01 15.65
N ASP A 374 -9.56 7.21 16.15
CA ASP A 374 -8.26 7.85 15.96
C ASP A 374 -7.09 7.06 16.57
N SER A 375 -7.33 6.22 17.58
CA SER A 375 -6.30 5.41 18.22
C SER A 375 -5.60 4.49 17.21
N TYR A 376 -6.36 3.64 16.52
CA TYR A 376 -5.81 2.77 15.48
C TYR A 376 -5.30 3.58 14.27
N LYS A 377 -6.03 4.61 13.86
CA LYS A 377 -5.63 5.45 12.71
C LYS A 377 -4.26 6.07 12.91
N ASN A 378 -3.97 6.63 14.09
CA ASN A 378 -2.69 7.27 14.37
C ASN A 378 -1.55 6.25 14.45
N ILE A 379 -1.77 5.12 15.11
CA ILE A 379 -0.78 4.04 15.22
C ILE A 379 -0.47 3.45 13.84
N SER A 380 -1.51 3.12 13.06
CA SER A 380 -1.33 2.54 11.73
C SER A 380 -0.64 3.49 10.76
N ASN A 381 -1.02 4.76 10.73
CA ASN A 381 -0.34 5.76 9.92
C ASN A 381 1.13 5.93 10.30
N ALA A 382 1.45 5.91 11.60
CA ALA A 382 2.82 6.05 12.07
C ALA A 382 3.70 4.88 11.60
N PHE A 383 3.20 3.64 11.69
CA PHE A 383 3.93 2.47 11.20
C PHE A 383 4.05 2.45 9.67
N LEU A 384 2.99 2.78 8.94
CA LEU A 384 3.02 2.85 7.48
C LEU A 384 3.96 3.94 6.96
N ALA A 385 4.20 4.99 7.75
CA ALA A 385 5.18 6.02 7.42
C ALA A 385 6.64 5.57 7.63
N GLN A 386 6.91 4.57 8.47
CA GLN A 386 8.25 4.04 8.73
C GLN A 386 8.72 3.01 7.69
N GLY A 387 7.79 2.35 6.99
CA GLY A 387 8.10 1.38 5.95
C GLY A 387 7.07 0.26 5.88
N ASP A 388 7.40 -0.77 5.09
CA ASP A 388 6.49 -1.89 4.87
C ASP A 388 6.33 -2.75 6.13
N CYS A 389 5.10 -2.85 6.64
CA CYS A 389 4.75 -3.74 7.76
C CYS A 389 3.38 -4.37 7.54
N ASN A 390 3.15 -5.51 8.19
CA ASN A 390 1.80 -6.08 8.30
C ASN A 390 1.15 -5.48 9.55
N ILE A 391 0.23 -4.53 9.40
CA ILE A 391 -0.46 -3.91 10.54
C ILE A 391 -1.96 -4.22 10.53
N LEU A 392 -2.46 -4.71 11.67
CA LEU A 392 -3.85 -5.06 11.90
C LEU A 392 -4.36 -4.43 13.20
N ALA A 393 -5.68 -4.36 13.33
CA ALA A 393 -6.35 -4.09 14.61
C ALA A 393 -7.31 -5.23 14.97
N LEU A 394 -7.34 -5.58 16.25
CA LEU A 394 -8.37 -6.46 16.77
C LEU A 394 -9.63 -5.64 17.11
N ASP A 395 -10.73 -5.87 16.39
CA ASP A 395 -12.03 -5.35 16.80
C ASP A 395 -12.66 -6.22 17.90
N ALA A 396 -12.49 -5.80 19.15
CA ALA A 396 -13.11 -6.41 20.32
C ALA A 396 -14.39 -5.67 20.76
N SER A 397 -14.81 -4.63 20.04
CA SER A 397 -15.81 -3.66 20.50
C SER A 397 -17.16 -4.28 20.85
N SER A 398 -17.58 -5.33 20.13
CA SER A 398 -18.81 -6.08 20.42
C SER A 398 -18.81 -6.74 21.81
N LEU A 399 -17.63 -7.00 22.39
CA LEU A 399 -17.45 -7.69 23.67
C LEU A 399 -17.07 -6.73 24.81
N ILE A 400 -16.38 -5.62 24.52
CA ILE A 400 -15.78 -4.72 25.53
C ILE A 400 -16.34 -3.29 25.54
N ARG A 401 -17.55 -3.03 25.01
CA ARG A 401 -18.14 -1.68 24.94
C ARG A 401 -19.21 -1.36 25.99
N TRP A 402 -19.86 -2.36 26.58
CA TRP A 402 -21.08 -2.13 27.37
C TRP A 402 -20.83 -1.96 28.87
N LEU A 403 -20.59 -3.06 29.57
CA LEU A 403 -20.41 -3.07 31.03
C LEU A 403 -18.94 -3.32 31.34
N TYR A 404 -18.28 -2.38 32.01
CA TYR A 404 -16.84 -2.47 32.29
C TYR A 404 -16.48 -3.77 33.01
N LEU A 405 -17.19 -4.13 34.09
CA LEU A 405 -16.97 -5.41 34.81
C LEU A 405 -17.11 -6.66 33.95
N ARG A 406 -18.00 -6.64 32.95
CA ARG A 406 -18.09 -7.75 31.98
C ARG A 406 -16.91 -7.69 31.00
N SER A 407 -16.55 -6.50 30.55
CA SER A 407 -15.48 -6.28 29.59
C SER A 407 -14.12 -6.77 30.14
N THR A 408 -13.86 -6.54 31.43
CA THR A 408 -12.65 -7.06 32.11
C THR A 408 -12.62 -8.58 32.11
N THR A 409 -13.75 -9.27 32.30
CA THR A 409 -13.79 -10.76 32.21
C THR A 409 -13.58 -11.27 30.78
N MET A 410 -13.94 -10.50 29.76
CA MET A 410 -13.81 -10.91 28.36
C MET A 410 -12.37 -10.81 27.85
N THR A 411 -11.51 -9.97 28.46
CA THR A 411 -10.12 -9.76 27.99
C THR A 411 -9.34 -11.07 27.91
N ARG A 412 -9.50 -11.96 28.90
CA ARG A 412 -8.89 -13.29 28.91
C ARG A 412 -9.31 -14.13 27.71
N PHE A 413 -10.61 -14.29 27.48
CA PHE A 413 -11.13 -15.14 26.40
C PHE A 413 -10.74 -14.60 25.02
N ILE A 414 -10.73 -13.27 24.85
CA ILE A 414 -10.28 -12.61 23.62
C ILE A 414 -8.78 -12.89 23.41
N GLY A 415 -7.97 -12.72 24.46
CA GLY A 415 -6.54 -12.95 24.41
C GLY A 415 -6.18 -14.40 24.07
N GLU A 416 -6.87 -15.37 24.69
CA GLU A 416 -6.72 -16.80 24.40
C GLU A 416 -7.04 -17.12 22.93
N LYS A 417 -8.12 -16.56 22.38
CA LYS A 417 -8.47 -16.77 20.97
C LYS A 417 -7.46 -16.14 20.02
N LEU A 418 -6.99 -14.92 20.32
CA LEU A 418 -5.95 -14.28 19.51
C LEU A 418 -4.63 -15.05 19.58
N GLY A 419 -4.25 -15.57 20.75
CA GLY A 419 -3.04 -16.40 20.92
C GLY A 419 -3.08 -17.68 20.10
N GLY A 420 -4.23 -18.36 20.04
CA GLY A 420 -4.42 -19.52 19.16
C GLY A 420 -4.32 -19.18 17.67
N MET A 421 -4.83 -18.02 17.25
CA MET A 421 -4.71 -17.53 15.88
C MET A 421 -3.24 -17.24 15.51
N LEU A 422 -2.49 -16.56 16.40
CA LEU A 422 -1.07 -16.28 16.20
C LEU A 422 -0.22 -17.56 16.17
N ALA A 423 -0.51 -18.54 17.03
CA ALA A 423 0.15 -19.84 17.00
C ALA A 423 -0.04 -20.54 15.64
N ALA A 424 -1.24 -20.44 15.05
CA ALA A 424 -1.51 -20.97 13.72
C ALA A 424 -0.77 -20.22 12.60
N LEU A 425 -0.60 -18.89 12.72
CA LEU A 425 0.21 -18.10 11.78
C LEU A 425 1.70 -18.43 11.85
N VAL A 426 2.24 -18.64 13.05
CA VAL A 426 3.64 -19.04 13.23
C VAL A 426 3.90 -20.42 12.65
N ASN A 427 2.96 -21.36 12.83
CA ASN A 427 3.00 -22.66 12.14
C ASN A 427 2.95 -22.55 10.60
N ALA A 428 2.45 -21.43 10.07
CA ALA A 428 2.40 -21.13 8.64
C ALA A 428 3.63 -20.33 8.13
N GLY A 429 4.63 -20.09 8.98
CA GLY A 429 5.92 -19.49 8.60
C GLY A 429 6.15 -18.05 9.03
N VAL A 430 5.27 -17.46 9.85
CA VAL A 430 5.55 -16.15 10.49
C VAL A 430 6.55 -16.34 11.63
N ASP A 431 7.62 -15.53 11.67
CA ASP A 431 8.58 -15.56 12.76
C ASP A 431 7.97 -14.95 14.05
N PRO A 432 7.95 -15.67 15.18
CA PRO A 432 7.41 -15.16 16.44
C PRO A 432 8.12 -13.91 16.97
N SER A 433 9.42 -13.74 16.69
CA SER A 433 10.19 -12.56 17.10
C SER A 433 9.77 -11.30 16.35
N ASN A 434 9.13 -11.44 15.18
CA ASN A 434 8.61 -10.33 14.39
C ASN A 434 7.22 -9.83 14.85
N ILE A 435 6.58 -10.51 15.81
CA ILE A 435 5.26 -10.17 16.32
C ILE A 435 5.35 -9.10 17.42
N HIS A 436 4.65 -8.00 17.24
CA HIS A 436 4.52 -6.92 18.21
C HIS A 436 3.04 -6.59 18.47
N LEU A 437 2.61 -6.76 19.72
CA LEU A 437 1.27 -6.37 20.18
C LEU A 437 1.32 -5.00 20.85
N ILE A 438 0.42 -4.11 20.44
CA ILE A 438 0.28 -2.76 20.99
C ILE A 438 -1.09 -2.66 21.62
N GLY A 439 -1.16 -2.75 22.94
CA GLY A 439 -2.41 -2.75 23.68
C GLY A 439 -2.65 -1.44 24.40
N HIS A 440 -3.87 -0.88 24.31
CA HIS A 440 -4.30 0.26 25.14
C HIS A 440 -5.31 -0.18 26.18
N SER A 441 -5.11 0.19 27.45
CA SER A 441 -6.09 -0.08 28.52
C SER A 441 -6.42 -1.58 28.64
N LEU A 442 -7.69 -2.00 28.43
CA LEU A 442 -8.07 -3.42 28.37
C LEU A 442 -7.27 -4.20 27.29
N GLY A 443 -6.90 -3.55 26.19
CA GLY A 443 -6.07 -4.12 25.13
C GLY A 443 -4.68 -4.54 25.60
N SER A 444 -4.11 -3.86 26.60
CA SER A 444 -2.83 -4.25 27.23
C SER A 444 -2.96 -5.63 27.91
N HIS A 445 -4.06 -5.86 28.63
CA HIS A 445 -4.32 -7.15 29.25
C HIS A 445 -4.67 -8.24 28.24
N ILE A 446 -5.42 -7.91 27.18
CA ILE A 446 -5.64 -8.84 26.06
C ILE A 446 -4.28 -9.29 25.48
N SER A 447 -3.34 -8.36 25.28
CA SER A 447 -1.99 -8.66 24.80
C SER A 447 -1.24 -9.63 25.71
N GLY A 448 -1.31 -9.42 27.03
CA GLY A 448 -0.70 -10.33 28.01
C GLY A 448 -1.30 -11.74 27.97
N PHE A 449 -2.63 -11.87 27.91
CA PHE A 449 -3.29 -13.17 27.77
C PHE A 449 -3.00 -13.85 26.42
N THR A 450 -2.83 -13.06 25.36
CA THR A 450 -2.36 -13.54 24.05
C THR A 450 -0.95 -14.11 24.15
N GLY A 451 0.00 -13.39 24.74
CA GLY A 451 1.37 -13.85 24.95
C GLY A 451 1.44 -15.15 25.76
N LYS A 452 0.74 -15.22 26.90
CA LYS A 452 0.64 -16.45 27.72
C LYS A 452 0.11 -17.64 26.93
N THR A 453 -0.98 -17.45 26.19
CA THR A 453 -1.62 -18.51 25.42
C THR A 453 -0.72 -18.95 24.27
N PHE A 454 -0.12 -18.00 23.56
CA PHE A 454 0.83 -18.26 22.48
C PHE A 454 2.01 -19.11 22.97
N ARG A 455 2.63 -18.71 24.09
CA ARG A 455 3.74 -19.45 24.72
C ARG A 455 3.34 -20.87 25.12
N ASN A 456 2.15 -21.05 25.69
CA ASN A 456 1.65 -22.37 26.05
C ASN A 456 1.44 -23.28 24.83
N LEU A 457 1.04 -22.73 23.69
CA LEU A 457 0.77 -23.49 22.46
C LEU A 457 2.04 -23.78 21.63
N THR A 458 3.01 -22.87 21.64
CA THR A 458 4.18 -22.93 20.74
C THR A 458 5.50 -23.25 21.46
N GLY A 459 5.56 -23.01 22.77
CA GLY A 459 6.80 -23.09 23.56
C GLY A 459 7.72 -21.88 23.40
N THR A 460 7.39 -20.88 22.57
CA THR A 460 8.19 -19.66 22.33
C THR A 460 7.47 -18.40 22.80
N LEU A 461 8.20 -17.32 23.01
CA LEU A 461 7.64 -16.01 23.30
C LEU A 461 7.34 -15.26 21.99
N ILE A 462 6.38 -14.34 22.04
CA ILE A 462 6.26 -13.32 20.98
C ILE A 462 7.35 -12.25 21.20
N GLY A 463 7.78 -11.58 20.13
CA GLY A 463 8.87 -10.62 20.19
C GLY A 463 8.62 -9.44 21.13
N ARG A 464 7.46 -8.78 21.04
CA ARG A 464 7.20 -7.59 21.88
C ARG A 464 5.74 -7.34 22.25
N ILE A 465 5.52 -6.83 23.46
CA ILE A 465 4.26 -6.17 23.87
C ILE A 465 4.57 -4.74 24.31
N SER A 466 3.84 -3.76 23.77
CA SER A 466 3.82 -2.40 24.32
C SER A 466 2.47 -2.14 24.99
N GLY A 467 2.49 -1.96 26.31
CA GLY A 467 1.32 -1.64 27.12
C GLY A 467 1.12 -0.13 27.24
N LEU A 468 0.05 0.38 26.64
CA LEU A 468 -0.30 1.79 26.63
C LEU A 468 -1.36 2.03 27.70
N ASP A 469 -0.93 2.60 28.83
CA ASP A 469 -1.75 2.84 30.02
C ASP A 469 -2.64 1.63 30.40
N PRO A 470 -2.03 0.48 30.77
CA PRO A 470 -2.77 -0.74 31.08
C PRO A 470 -3.87 -0.49 32.12
N ALA A 471 -5.06 -1.05 31.94
CA ALA A 471 -6.21 -0.70 32.77
C ALA A 471 -6.00 -1.07 34.25
N GLY A 472 -6.11 -0.10 35.16
CA GLY A 472 -6.03 -0.30 36.60
C GLY A 472 -7.24 -1.02 37.20
N PRO A 473 -8.47 -0.52 36.98
CA PRO A 473 -9.66 -1.09 37.62
C PRO A 473 -9.87 -2.55 37.22
N CYS A 474 -9.97 -3.42 38.24
CA CYS A 474 -10.06 -4.88 38.15
C CYS A 474 -8.79 -5.63 37.72
N PHE A 475 -7.64 -4.95 37.58
CA PHE A 475 -6.35 -5.61 37.35
C PHE A 475 -5.28 -5.21 38.37
N ALA A 476 -5.49 -4.13 39.13
CA ALA A 476 -4.62 -3.75 40.23
C ALA A 476 -4.59 -4.85 41.31
N ASP A 477 -3.41 -5.06 41.88
CA ASP A 477 -3.12 -6.06 42.92
C ASP A 477 -3.46 -7.51 42.54
N LEU A 478 -3.67 -7.81 41.25
CA LEU A 478 -3.88 -9.18 40.78
C LEU A 478 -2.56 -9.94 40.61
N GLU A 479 -2.64 -11.26 40.81
CA GLU A 479 -1.54 -12.17 40.52
C GLU A 479 -1.13 -12.13 39.04
N VAL A 480 0.17 -12.29 38.77
CA VAL A 480 0.78 -12.25 37.42
C VAL A 480 0.01 -13.06 36.34
N PRO A 481 -0.51 -14.27 36.61
CA PRO A 481 -1.27 -15.02 35.61
C PRO A 481 -2.58 -14.35 35.13
N LEU A 482 -3.10 -13.37 35.88
CA LEU A 482 -4.40 -12.74 35.66
C LEU A 482 -4.30 -11.34 35.02
N ARG A 483 -3.11 -10.90 34.61
CA ARG A 483 -2.89 -9.60 33.98
C ARG A 483 -1.67 -9.60 33.05
N LEU A 484 -1.38 -8.47 32.41
CA LEU A 484 -0.13 -8.28 31.66
C LEU A 484 1.08 -8.34 32.61
N SER A 485 2.16 -8.94 32.14
CA SER A 485 3.43 -9.07 32.84
C SER A 485 4.60 -9.05 31.85
N LYS A 486 5.79 -8.69 32.34
CA LYS A 486 7.06 -8.82 31.62
C LYS A 486 7.33 -10.23 31.08
N GLU A 487 6.73 -11.27 31.66
CA GLU A 487 6.92 -12.67 31.22
C GLU A 487 6.13 -13.05 29.94
N ASP A 488 5.30 -12.15 29.41
CA ASP A 488 4.34 -12.44 28.34
C ASP A 488 4.92 -12.30 26.92
N ALA A 489 6.12 -11.72 26.79
CA ALA A 489 6.85 -11.55 25.53
C ALA A 489 8.37 -11.49 25.81
N GLU A 490 9.19 -11.55 24.76
CA GLU A 490 10.64 -11.35 24.89
C GLU A 490 10.95 -9.95 25.45
N PHE A 491 10.18 -8.95 25.03
CA PHE A 491 10.23 -7.61 25.61
C PHE A 491 8.84 -7.02 25.86
N VAL A 492 8.72 -6.29 26.97
CA VAL A 492 7.47 -5.66 27.40
C VAL A 492 7.79 -4.27 27.92
N ASP A 493 7.30 -3.24 27.24
CA ASP A 493 7.44 -1.85 27.67
C ASP A 493 6.08 -1.22 27.96
N ILE A 494 6.01 -0.42 29.02
CA ILE A 494 4.77 0.21 29.49
C ILE A 494 4.91 1.73 29.43
N ILE A 495 3.86 2.41 28.93
CA ILE A 495 3.75 3.87 28.99
C ILE A 495 2.55 4.19 29.88
N HIS A 496 2.81 4.79 31.04
CA HIS A 496 1.82 5.23 32.00
C HIS A 496 1.45 6.68 31.75
N THR A 497 0.17 6.99 31.54
CA THR A 497 -0.29 8.38 31.32
C THR A 497 -1.38 8.84 32.26
N ASP A 498 -2.09 7.91 32.91
CA ASP A 498 -3.14 8.12 33.92
C ASP A 498 -3.04 7.04 35.04
N ALA A 499 -1.81 6.78 35.49
CA ALA A 499 -1.50 5.80 36.54
C ALA A 499 -2.26 6.09 37.84
N GLY A 500 -2.89 5.07 38.41
CA GLY A 500 -3.62 5.13 39.67
C GLY A 500 -5.07 5.60 39.56
N VAL A 501 -5.55 5.94 38.36
CA VAL A 501 -6.97 6.29 38.10
C VAL A 501 -7.60 5.31 37.12
N TYR A 502 -7.36 5.46 35.81
CA TYR A 502 -7.75 4.47 34.81
C TYR A 502 -6.61 3.52 34.45
N GLY A 503 -5.36 3.95 34.58
CA GLY A 503 -4.16 3.15 34.39
C GLY A 503 -3.69 2.45 35.68
N LEU A 504 -2.96 1.34 35.54
CA LEU A 504 -2.16 0.75 36.62
C LEU A 504 -1.02 1.69 37.01
N ASP A 505 -0.66 1.74 38.30
CA ASP A 505 0.55 2.44 38.78
C ASP A 505 1.73 1.48 39.02
N GLU A 506 1.44 0.18 39.10
CA GLU A 506 2.40 -0.91 39.22
C GLU A 506 3.38 -0.97 38.04
N GLN A 507 4.64 -1.26 38.35
CA GLN A 507 5.66 -1.58 37.34
C GLN A 507 5.45 -3.02 36.86
N ILE A 508 4.96 -3.19 35.65
CA ILE A 508 4.57 -4.51 35.12
C ILE A 508 5.36 -4.92 33.86
N GLY A 509 6.17 -4.02 33.30
CA GLY A 509 7.03 -4.28 32.16
C GLY A 509 8.47 -4.67 32.53
N HIS A 510 9.27 -4.85 31.49
CA HIS A 510 10.73 -4.79 31.58
C HIS A 510 11.20 -3.35 31.80
N VAL A 511 10.50 -2.39 31.18
CA VAL A 511 10.69 -0.94 31.36
C VAL A 511 9.33 -0.26 31.41
N ASP A 512 9.16 0.65 32.37
CA ASP A 512 7.95 1.43 32.58
C ASP A 512 8.29 2.93 32.49
N PHE A 513 7.59 3.65 31.61
CA PHE A 513 7.78 5.08 31.38
C PHE A 513 6.63 5.89 31.96
N TYR A 514 6.95 7.01 32.61
CA TYR A 514 6.01 7.89 33.30
C TYR A 514 6.11 9.33 32.78
N PRO A 515 5.73 9.61 31.50
CA PRO A 515 5.72 10.96 30.94
C PRO A 515 4.87 11.90 31.79
N ASN A 516 5.41 13.08 32.14
CA ASN A 516 4.71 14.09 32.93
C ASN A 516 4.09 13.49 34.22
N SER A 517 4.91 12.86 35.05
CA SER A 517 4.54 12.06 36.26
C SER A 517 3.78 10.76 36.01
N GLY A 518 3.38 10.50 34.78
CA GLY A 518 2.61 9.32 34.40
C GLY A 518 1.14 9.35 34.83
N SER A 519 0.65 10.49 35.34
CA SER A 519 -0.72 10.63 35.86
C SER A 519 -1.52 11.75 35.19
N GLU A 520 -0.94 12.92 34.93
CA GLU A 520 -1.64 14.05 34.30
C GLU A 520 -0.87 14.55 33.08
N GLN A 521 -1.51 14.52 31.92
CA GLN A 521 -0.85 14.91 30.67
C GLN A 521 -1.14 16.37 30.27
N PRO A 522 -0.19 17.08 29.65
CA PRO A 522 -0.36 18.46 29.25
C PRO A 522 -1.60 18.69 28.37
N ASN A 523 -2.32 19.78 28.65
CA ASN A 523 -3.55 20.18 27.97
C ASN A 523 -4.73 19.20 28.09
N CYS A 524 -4.72 18.30 29.09
CA CYS A 524 -5.87 17.46 29.41
C CYS A 524 -6.72 18.07 30.54
N LEU A 525 -8.02 18.26 30.27
CA LEU A 525 -8.99 18.75 31.26
C LEU A 525 -9.66 17.63 32.06
N PHE A 526 -9.61 16.38 31.56
CA PHE A 526 -10.26 15.21 32.14
C PHE A 526 -9.32 13.99 32.06
N GLN A 527 -9.44 13.05 33.00
CA GLN A 527 -8.58 11.86 33.06
C GLN A 527 -8.67 10.96 31.83
N THR A 528 -9.81 10.95 31.14
CA THR A 528 -9.94 10.23 29.86
C THR A 528 -8.99 10.76 28.77
N CYS A 529 -8.65 12.05 28.81
CA CYS A 529 -7.65 12.64 27.92
C CYS A 529 -6.23 12.18 28.29
N SER A 530 -5.89 12.19 29.59
CA SER A 530 -4.60 11.66 30.08
C SER A 530 -4.47 10.19 29.69
N HIS A 531 -5.49 9.38 29.96
CA HIS A 531 -5.55 7.96 29.64
C HIS A 531 -5.39 7.65 28.14
N SER A 532 -5.99 8.48 27.29
CA SER A 532 -5.88 8.34 25.83
C SER A 532 -4.56 8.89 25.27
N ARG A 533 -3.75 9.61 26.07
CA ARG A 533 -2.51 10.21 25.58
C ARG A 533 -1.46 9.15 25.26
N ALA A 534 -1.49 7.99 25.92
CA ALA A 534 -0.49 6.94 25.71
C ALA A 534 -0.36 6.50 24.24
N TRP A 535 -1.46 6.32 23.51
CA TRP A 535 -1.39 5.93 22.09
C TRP A 535 -0.96 7.07 21.16
N LEU A 536 -1.17 8.33 21.53
CA LEU A 536 -0.60 9.48 20.81
C LEU A 536 0.92 9.54 20.97
N LEU A 537 1.40 9.47 22.22
CA LEU A 537 2.83 9.47 22.51
C LEU A 537 3.52 8.26 21.85
N TYR A 538 2.89 7.09 21.88
CA TYR A 538 3.43 5.93 21.22
C TYR A 538 3.48 6.11 19.69
N ALA A 539 2.43 6.62 19.05
CA ALA A 539 2.44 6.91 17.61
C ALA A 539 3.56 7.92 17.25
N GLU A 540 3.77 8.96 18.06
CA GLU A 540 4.88 9.90 17.86
C GLU A 540 6.25 9.22 18.05
N SER A 541 6.38 8.29 19.00
CA SER A 541 7.63 7.53 19.21
C SER A 541 7.99 6.65 18.01
N VAL A 542 6.98 6.19 17.25
CA VAL A 542 7.20 5.45 15.99
C VAL A 542 7.73 6.37 14.91
N LEU A 543 7.25 7.62 14.83
CA LEU A 543 7.67 8.60 13.82
C LEU A 543 9.03 9.22 14.12
N SER A 544 9.37 9.41 15.38
CA SER A 544 10.58 10.12 15.80
C SER A 544 11.28 9.37 16.93
N ARG A 545 12.41 8.74 16.57
CA ARG A 545 13.26 7.98 17.50
C ARG A 545 13.62 8.76 18.76
N ASP A 546 14.08 9.99 18.61
CA ASP A 546 14.62 10.77 19.74
C ASP A 546 13.56 11.67 20.40
N ALA A 547 12.26 11.45 20.11
CA ALA A 547 11.19 12.31 20.62
C ALA A 547 11.09 12.29 22.15
N PHE A 548 11.36 11.14 22.77
CA PHE A 548 11.07 10.90 24.18
C PHE A 548 12.23 10.20 24.89
N LEU A 549 13.28 10.97 25.22
CA LEU A 549 14.36 10.48 26.07
C LEU A 549 13.92 10.50 27.54
N GLY A 550 13.88 9.33 28.16
CA GLY A 550 13.67 9.14 29.59
C GLY A 550 14.97 8.87 30.34
N VAL A 551 14.96 9.12 31.64
CA VAL A 551 16.05 8.81 32.57
C VAL A 551 15.48 8.01 33.72
N LYS A 552 16.25 7.03 34.20
CA LYS A 552 15.84 6.20 35.34
C LYS A 552 15.84 7.01 36.63
N CYS A 553 14.70 6.97 37.32
CA CYS A 553 14.49 7.70 38.56
C CYS A 553 13.76 6.80 39.56
N ALA A 554 14.03 6.99 40.85
CA ALA A 554 13.26 6.33 41.90
C ALA A 554 11.83 6.89 41.99
N THR A 555 11.68 8.21 41.87
CA THR A 555 10.39 8.90 41.86
C THR A 555 10.37 10.08 40.89
N TYR A 556 9.18 10.56 40.52
CA TYR A 556 9.04 11.77 39.71
C TYR A 556 9.51 13.04 40.44
N GLU A 557 9.43 13.07 41.77
CA GLU A 557 9.94 14.22 42.54
C GLU A 557 11.48 14.28 42.51
N ASP A 558 12.15 13.12 42.50
CA ASP A 558 13.60 13.06 42.28
C ASP A 558 13.97 13.51 40.85
N PHE A 559 13.15 13.16 39.86
CA PHE A 559 13.27 13.69 38.49
C PHE A 559 13.20 15.21 38.44
N ARG A 560 12.21 15.81 39.11
CA ARG A 560 12.08 17.28 39.18
C ARG A 560 13.25 17.96 39.88
N LYS A 561 13.90 17.28 40.82
CA LYS A 561 15.08 17.77 41.54
C LYS A 561 16.39 17.50 40.81
N GLY A 562 16.37 16.79 39.68
CA GLY A 562 17.57 16.38 38.96
C GLY A 562 18.40 15.32 39.70
N GLN A 563 17.76 14.48 40.51
CA GLN A 563 18.37 13.45 41.36
C GLN A 563 18.15 12.04 40.78
N CYS A 564 18.28 11.91 39.45
CA CYS A 564 18.12 10.65 38.74
C CYS A 564 19.45 10.05 38.30
N ASP A 565 19.41 8.79 37.88
CA ASP A 565 20.56 8.13 37.29
C ASP A 565 20.68 8.48 35.81
N TYR A 566 21.35 9.61 35.52
CA TYR A 566 21.55 10.11 34.15
C TYR A 566 22.48 9.24 33.28
N ASN A 567 23.06 8.16 33.83
CA ASN A 567 23.77 7.16 33.03
C ASN A 567 22.80 6.14 32.41
N ASP A 568 21.69 5.82 33.09
CA ASP A 568 20.65 4.91 32.59
C ASP A 568 19.52 5.72 31.94
N THR A 569 19.75 6.08 30.67
CA THR A 569 18.75 6.76 29.82
C THR A 569 18.16 5.80 28.79
N ARG A 570 16.87 5.97 28.51
CA ARG A 570 16.11 5.10 27.60
C ARG A 570 15.15 5.92 26.75
N ILE A 571 15.07 5.56 25.47
CA ILE A 571 14.04 6.11 24.59
C ILE A 571 12.71 5.42 24.91
N MET A 572 11.66 6.20 25.14
CA MET A 572 10.30 5.71 25.37
C MET A 572 9.63 5.30 24.04
N GLY A 573 8.90 4.19 24.07
CA GLY A 573 8.07 3.74 22.95
C GLY A 573 8.83 2.89 21.93
N TYR A 574 8.50 3.01 20.65
CA TYR A 574 8.85 2.01 19.63
C TYR A 574 10.35 1.68 19.53
N PHE A 575 11.24 2.66 19.67
CA PHE A 575 12.69 2.44 19.59
C PHE A 575 13.35 2.06 20.92
N CYS A 576 12.57 1.78 21.97
CA CYS A 576 13.10 1.27 23.23
C CYS A 576 13.80 -0.08 23.01
N PRO A 577 15.10 -0.21 23.32
CA PRO A 577 15.84 -1.45 23.09
C PRO A 577 15.40 -2.54 24.10
N PRO A 578 15.21 -3.79 23.63
CA PRO A 578 14.65 -4.88 24.43
C PRO A 578 15.54 -5.35 25.59
N ASP A 579 16.84 -5.15 25.44
CA ASP A 579 17.82 -5.33 26.51
C ASP A 579 18.47 -3.99 26.84
N SER A 580 18.88 -3.81 28.09
CA SER A 580 20.12 -3.09 28.33
C SER A 580 21.20 -3.69 27.41
N SER A 581 21.50 -3.06 26.28
CA SER A 581 22.91 -2.94 25.93
C SER A 581 23.52 -2.33 27.20
N GLY A 582 24.18 -3.16 28.01
CA GLY A 582 24.66 -2.74 29.33
C GLY A 582 25.39 -1.41 29.21
N ASP A 583 25.32 -0.57 30.24
CA ASP A 583 26.14 0.63 30.32
C ASP A 583 27.57 0.26 29.90
N CYS A 584 27.98 0.77 28.74
CA CYS A 584 29.29 0.50 28.19
C CYS A 584 30.17 1.71 28.48
N ASN A 585 31.38 1.46 28.95
CA ASN A 585 32.38 2.50 29.06
C ASN A 585 32.99 2.73 27.68
N ILE A 586 32.68 3.87 27.06
CA ILE A 586 33.29 4.25 25.78
C ILE A 586 34.59 5.00 26.06
N LEU A 587 35.71 4.43 25.59
CA LEU A 587 37.02 5.06 25.66
C LEU A 587 37.46 5.44 24.24
N ALA A 588 37.64 6.73 23.99
CA ALA A 588 38.19 7.23 22.74
C ALA A 588 39.72 7.41 22.86
N LEU A 589 40.49 6.68 22.05
CA LEU A 589 41.93 6.88 21.96
C LEU A 589 42.25 8.06 21.02
N ASP A 590 42.69 9.18 21.58
CA ASP A 590 43.27 10.26 20.79
C ASP A 590 44.72 9.96 20.40
N ALA A 591 44.90 9.39 19.21
CA ALA A 591 46.22 9.16 18.62
C ALA A 591 46.68 10.31 17.71
N SER A 592 45.91 11.41 17.58
CA SER A 592 46.09 12.44 16.54
C SER A 592 47.49 13.05 16.54
N SER A 593 48.08 13.29 17.70
CA SER A 593 49.44 13.85 17.83
C SER A 593 50.54 12.98 17.19
N LEU A 594 50.31 11.67 17.09
CA LEU A 594 51.25 10.69 16.55
C LEU A 594 50.96 10.33 15.09
N ILE A 595 49.70 10.38 14.66
CA ILE A 595 49.27 9.91 13.33
C ILE A 595 48.87 11.01 12.34
N ARG A 596 48.90 12.29 12.73
CA ARG A 596 48.59 13.44 11.85
C ARG A 596 49.72 13.84 10.88
N TRP A 597 50.91 13.27 11.03
CA TRP A 597 52.07 13.59 10.21
C TRP A 597 52.11 12.75 8.92
N LEU A 598 53.27 12.73 8.24
CA LEU A 598 53.53 11.93 7.05
C LEU A 598 53.03 10.48 7.21
N TYR A 599 52.23 10.01 6.25
CA TYR A 599 51.56 8.70 6.31
C TYR A 599 52.50 7.54 6.65
N LEU A 600 53.70 7.47 6.05
CA LEU A 600 54.71 6.43 6.34
C LEU A 600 55.19 6.42 7.81
N ARG A 601 55.19 7.60 8.46
CA ARG A 601 55.48 7.68 9.88
C ARG A 601 54.26 7.18 10.68
N SER A 602 53.07 7.59 10.29
CA SER A 602 51.82 7.18 10.95
C SER A 602 51.61 5.67 10.93
N THR A 603 51.90 5.00 9.81
CA THR A 603 51.85 3.53 9.70
C THR A 603 52.81 2.87 10.69
N THR A 604 54.04 3.35 10.79
CA THR A 604 55.05 2.85 11.75
C THR A 604 54.62 3.04 13.20
N MET A 605 53.90 4.13 13.51
CA MET A 605 53.41 4.41 14.87
C MET A 605 52.27 3.51 15.31
N THR A 606 51.49 2.91 14.38
CA THR A 606 50.35 2.05 14.72
C THR A 606 50.72 0.91 15.68
N ARG A 607 51.86 0.25 15.44
CA ARG A 607 52.36 -0.83 16.31
C ARG A 607 52.64 -0.35 17.73
N PHE A 608 53.40 0.74 17.88
CA PHE A 608 53.76 1.25 19.20
C PHE A 608 52.53 1.75 19.98
N ILE A 609 51.56 2.34 19.29
CA ILE A 609 50.30 2.77 19.90
C ILE A 609 49.51 1.54 20.37
N GLY A 610 49.38 0.51 19.53
CA GLY A 610 48.71 -0.73 19.90
C GLY A 610 49.38 -1.46 21.05
N GLU A 611 50.72 -1.50 21.09
CA GLU A 611 51.48 -2.08 22.21
C GLU A 611 51.17 -1.37 23.54
N LYS A 612 51.09 -0.03 23.53
CA LYS A 612 50.75 0.74 24.74
C LYS A 612 49.30 0.54 25.16
N LEU A 613 48.36 0.54 24.21
CA LEU A 613 46.94 0.28 24.50
C LEU A 613 46.76 -1.15 25.05
N GLY A 614 47.44 -2.14 24.47
CA GLY A 614 47.38 -3.53 24.94
C GLY A 614 47.88 -3.70 26.37
N GLY A 615 48.97 -3.00 26.74
CA GLY A 615 49.47 -2.95 28.11
C GLY A 615 48.48 -2.31 29.09
N MET A 616 47.78 -1.24 28.67
CA MET A 616 46.72 -0.61 29.47
C MET A 616 45.55 -1.56 29.69
N LEU A 617 45.05 -2.22 28.63
CA LEU A 617 43.94 -3.17 28.74
C LEU A 617 44.31 -4.39 29.60
N ALA A 618 45.55 -4.89 29.49
CA ALA A 618 46.05 -5.95 30.35
C ALA A 618 46.02 -5.53 31.84
N ALA A 619 46.36 -4.28 32.15
CA ALA A 619 46.26 -3.74 33.51
C ALA A 619 44.80 -3.66 34.01
N LEU A 620 43.86 -3.30 33.14
CA LEU A 620 42.42 -3.29 33.48
C LEU A 620 41.89 -4.69 33.76
N VAL A 621 42.28 -5.69 32.96
CA VAL A 621 41.89 -7.08 33.18
C VAL A 621 42.49 -7.63 34.48
N ASN A 622 43.75 -7.29 34.77
CA ASN A 622 44.36 -7.60 36.07
C ASN A 622 43.64 -6.91 37.25
N ALA A 623 42.94 -5.80 37.01
CA ALA A 623 42.12 -5.11 38.00
C ALA A 623 40.68 -5.64 38.09
N GLY A 624 40.33 -6.68 37.32
CA GLY A 624 39.04 -7.38 37.40
C GLY A 624 38.09 -7.14 36.22
N VAL A 625 38.50 -6.45 35.16
CA VAL A 625 37.71 -6.38 33.92
C VAL A 625 37.72 -7.74 33.21
N ASP A 626 36.55 -8.24 32.82
CA ASP A 626 36.45 -9.46 32.02
C ASP A 626 36.95 -9.19 30.58
N PRO A 627 37.96 -9.94 30.09
CA PRO A 627 38.50 -9.74 28.74
C PRO A 627 37.47 -9.96 27.61
N SER A 628 36.44 -10.79 27.83
CA SER A 628 35.36 -11.03 26.87
C SER A 628 34.44 -9.82 26.68
N ASN A 629 34.42 -8.90 27.65
CA ASN A 629 33.65 -7.65 27.59
C ASN A 629 34.39 -6.50 26.87
N ILE A 630 35.59 -6.73 26.36
CA ILE A 630 36.37 -5.71 25.65
C ILE A 630 36.06 -5.79 24.14
N HIS A 631 35.62 -4.67 23.58
CA HIS A 631 35.37 -4.50 22.14
C HIS A 631 36.19 -3.32 21.60
N LEU A 632 37.12 -3.59 20.69
CA LEU A 632 37.89 -2.56 20.00
C LEU A 632 37.31 -2.28 18.62
N ILE A 633 37.08 -1.01 18.31
CA ILE A 633 36.58 -0.57 17.00
C ILE A 633 37.63 0.36 16.40
N GLY A 634 38.14 0.01 15.22
CA GLY A 634 39.18 0.78 14.54
C GLY A 634 38.77 1.10 13.12
N HIS A 635 39.05 2.33 12.66
CA HIS A 635 38.91 2.71 11.24
C HIS A 635 40.30 2.91 10.61
N SER A 636 40.52 2.36 9.42
CA SER A 636 41.78 2.54 8.67
C SER A 636 43.00 2.10 9.48
N LEU A 637 43.96 3.00 9.76
CA LEU A 637 45.11 2.72 10.65
C LEU A 637 44.67 2.27 12.06
N GLY A 638 43.50 2.73 12.53
CA GLY A 638 42.90 2.32 13.79
C GLY A 638 42.61 0.82 13.84
N SER A 639 42.22 0.20 12.72
CA SER A 639 42.01 -1.25 12.65
C SER A 639 43.30 -2.03 12.97
N HIS A 640 44.44 -1.55 12.46
CA HIS A 640 45.74 -2.15 12.75
C HIS A 640 46.21 -1.87 14.18
N ILE A 641 45.94 -0.67 14.72
CA ILE A 641 46.15 -0.38 16.14
C ILE A 641 45.39 -1.39 17.01
N SER A 642 44.13 -1.67 16.71
CA SER A 642 43.33 -2.70 17.41
C SER A 642 43.94 -4.10 17.29
N GLY A 643 44.44 -4.48 16.11
CA GLY A 643 45.14 -5.76 15.92
C GLY A 643 46.41 -5.89 16.76
N PHE A 644 47.28 -4.86 16.75
CA PHE A 644 48.49 -4.84 17.59
C PHE A 644 48.16 -4.80 19.09
N THR A 645 47.05 -4.17 19.46
CA THR A 645 46.50 -4.15 20.82
C THR A 645 46.14 -5.57 21.26
N GLY A 646 45.36 -6.29 20.45
CA GLY A 646 44.97 -7.68 20.71
C GLY A 646 46.16 -8.62 20.85
N LYS A 647 47.15 -8.52 19.94
CA LYS A 647 48.40 -9.30 20.03
C LYS A 647 49.17 -9.04 21.32
N THR A 648 49.35 -7.76 21.66
CA THR A 648 50.11 -7.37 22.87
C THR A 648 49.37 -7.79 24.13
N PHE A 649 48.06 -7.58 24.16
CA PHE A 649 47.19 -8.02 25.26
C PHE A 649 47.33 -9.53 25.49
N ARG A 650 47.16 -10.34 24.44
CA ARG A 650 47.31 -11.80 24.52
C ARG A 650 48.68 -12.23 25.02
N ASN A 651 49.75 -11.57 24.58
CA ASN A 651 51.10 -11.87 25.04
C ASN A 651 51.30 -11.56 26.54
N LEU A 652 50.59 -10.56 27.07
CA LEU A 652 50.69 -10.15 28.47
C LEU A 652 49.76 -10.93 29.41
N THR A 653 48.56 -11.30 28.96
CA THR A 653 47.52 -11.93 29.81
C THR A 653 47.34 -13.42 29.55
N GLY A 654 47.78 -13.91 28.38
CA GLY A 654 47.49 -15.27 27.92
C GLY A 654 46.05 -15.48 27.39
N THR A 655 45.20 -14.45 27.38
CA THR A 655 43.80 -14.51 26.93
C THR A 655 43.55 -13.62 25.71
N LEU A 656 42.50 -13.90 24.95
CA LEU A 656 42.06 -13.04 23.86
C LEU A 656 41.12 -11.93 24.38
N ILE A 657 41.07 -10.82 23.66
CA ILE A 657 40.02 -9.80 23.82
C ILE A 657 38.73 -10.33 23.17
N GLY A 658 37.57 -9.96 23.70
CA GLY A 658 36.27 -10.42 23.19
C GLY A 658 36.04 -10.10 21.70
N ARG A 659 36.19 -8.84 21.28
CA ARG A 659 35.92 -8.47 19.88
C ARG A 659 36.80 -7.37 19.30
N ILE A 660 37.14 -7.48 18.02
CA ILE A 660 37.67 -6.37 17.20
C ILE A 660 36.77 -6.17 15.97
N SER A 661 36.25 -4.95 15.78
CA SER A 661 35.62 -4.56 14.52
C SER A 661 36.55 -3.65 13.72
N GLY A 662 36.98 -4.15 12.56
CA GLY A 662 37.83 -3.42 11.61
C GLY A 662 36.99 -2.72 10.55
N LEU A 663 37.03 -1.39 10.55
CA LEU A 663 36.29 -0.55 9.62
C LEU A 663 37.26 -0.09 8.54
N ASP A 664 37.15 -0.67 7.36
CA ASP A 664 38.02 -0.44 6.19
C ASP A 664 39.52 -0.41 6.56
N PRO A 665 40.09 -1.52 7.08
CA PRO A 665 41.47 -1.56 7.54
C PRO A 665 42.45 -1.09 6.45
N ALA A 666 43.42 -0.24 6.81
CA ALA A 666 44.26 0.43 5.82
C ALA A 666 45.07 -0.56 4.95
N GLY A 667 44.93 -0.46 3.63
CA GLY A 667 45.69 -1.26 2.67
C GLY A 667 47.15 -0.80 2.50
N PRO A 668 47.42 0.49 2.22
CA PRO A 668 48.77 0.96 1.97
C PRO A 668 49.71 0.71 3.16
N CYS A 669 50.87 0.11 2.89
CA CYS A 669 51.85 -0.36 3.88
C CYS A 669 51.42 -1.57 4.75
N PHE A 670 50.26 -2.19 4.52
CA PHE A 670 49.82 -3.39 5.25
C PHE A 670 49.42 -4.57 4.35
N ALA A 671 49.02 -4.34 3.11
CA ALA A 671 48.55 -5.40 2.20
C ALA A 671 49.54 -6.55 2.02
N ASP A 672 50.81 -6.23 1.79
CA ASP A 672 51.87 -7.22 1.55
C ASP A 672 52.62 -7.66 2.82
N LEU A 673 52.11 -7.29 4.00
CA LEU A 673 52.77 -7.64 5.26
C LEU A 673 52.30 -9.00 5.80
N GLU A 674 53.23 -9.70 6.44
CA GLU A 674 52.93 -10.93 7.18
C GLU A 674 51.91 -10.67 8.30
N VAL A 675 51.09 -11.69 8.62
CA VAL A 675 50.01 -11.63 9.62
C VAL A 675 50.43 -10.99 10.97
N PRO A 676 51.64 -11.26 11.53
CA PRO A 676 52.06 -10.60 12.78
C PRO A 676 52.17 -9.08 12.71
N LEU A 677 52.27 -8.51 11.51
CA LEU A 677 52.49 -7.08 11.26
C LEU A 677 51.23 -6.32 10.83
N ARG A 678 50.04 -6.93 10.94
CA ARG A 678 48.75 -6.31 10.60
C ARG A 678 47.60 -6.88 11.42
N LEU A 679 46.38 -6.39 11.21
CA LEU A 679 45.17 -6.94 11.85
C LEU A 679 44.88 -8.33 11.27
N SER A 680 44.46 -9.26 12.14
CA SER A 680 44.08 -10.61 11.76
C SER A 680 42.97 -11.17 12.66
N LYS A 681 42.29 -12.21 12.18
CA LYS A 681 41.31 -12.97 12.98
C LYS A 681 41.86 -13.55 14.28
N GLU A 682 43.17 -13.73 14.42
CA GLU A 682 43.80 -14.29 15.63
C GLU A 682 43.95 -13.28 16.78
N ASP A 683 43.59 -12.02 16.55
CA ASP A 683 43.84 -10.91 17.48
C ASP A 683 42.76 -10.74 18.57
N ALA A 684 41.60 -11.39 18.41
CA ALA A 684 40.49 -11.42 19.36
C ALA A 684 39.68 -12.72 19.22
N GLU A 685 38.77 -12.99 20.16
CA GLU A 685 37.84 -14.14 20.08
C GLU A 685 36.94 -14.03 18.84
N PHE A 686 36.51 -12.81 18.51
CA PHE A 686 35.79 -12.50 17.29
C PHE A 686 36.34 -11.25 16.59
N VAL A 687 36.44 -11.31 15.27
CA VAL A 687 36.98 -10.22 14.44
C VAL A 687 36.10 -10.08 13.21
N ASP A 688 35.41 -8.96 13.08
CA ASP A 688 34.54 -8.65 11.95
C ASP A 688 35.06 -7.43 11.19
N ILE A 689 35.02 -7.51 9.85
CA ILE A 689 35.56 -6.47 8.98
C ILE A 689 34.46 -5.92 8.08
N ILE A 690 34.41 -4.60 7.92
CA ILE A 690 33.56 -3.92 6.93
C ILE A 690 34.47 -3.24 5.91
N HIS A 691 34.45 -3.72 4.68
CA HIS A 691 35.22 -3.17 3.56
C HIS A 691 34.37 -2.17 2.79
N THR A 692 34.86 -0.94 2.61
CA THR A 692 34.13 0.09 1.85
C THR A 692 34.93 0.74 0.72
N ASP A 693 36.26 0.66 0.77
CA ASP A 693 37.22 1.10 -0.25
C ASP A 693 38.38 0.08 -0.41
N ALA A 694 38.03 -1.21 -0.45
CA ALA A 694 38.94 -2.33 -0.65
C ALA A 694 39.77 -2.16 -1.94
N GLY A 695 41.09 -2.27 -1.81
CA GLY A 695 42.05 -2.21 -2.91
C GLY A 695 42.59 -0.81 -3.23
N VAL A 696 42.11 0.24 -2.57
CA VAL A 696 42.64 1.61 -2.71
C VAL A 696 43.19 2.12 -1.38
N TYR A 697 42.33 2.53 -0.45
CA TYR A 697 42.75 2.86 0.92
C TYR A 697 42.54 1.70 1.90
N GLY A 698 41.61 0.78 1.61
CA GLY A 698 41.34 -0.42 2.40
C GLY A 698 42.06 -1.68 1.88
N LEU A 699 42.22 -2.69 2.73
CA LEU A 699 42.62 -4.04 2.33
C LEU A 699 41.50 -4.72 1.51
N ASP A 700 41.86 -5.56 0.54
CA ASP A 700 40.91 -6.35 -0.27
C ASP A 700 40.85 -7.83 0.12
N GLU A 701 41.77 -8.26 0.98
CA GLU A 701 41.83 -9.61 1.52
C GLU A 701 40.80 -9.84 2.63
N GLN A 702 40.40 -11.10 2.81
CA GLN A 702 39.65 -11.50 4.00
C GLN A 702 40.62 -11.60 5.18
N ILE A 703 40.47 -10.73 6.18
CA ILE A 703 41.40 -10.69 7.34
C ILE A 703 40.72 -10.98 8.67
N GLY A 704 39.39 -10.95 8.73
CA GLY A 704 38.59 -11.27 9.91
C GLY A 704 38.13 -12.74 9.95
N HIS A 705 37.36 -13.04 10.98
CA HIS A 705 36.52 -14.24 10.99
C HIS A 705 35.43 -14.11 9.92
N VAL A 706 34.79 -12.94 9.87
CA VAL A 706 33.80 -12.55 8.86
C VAL A 706 34.15 -11.20 8.25
N ASP A 707 33.98 -11.08 6.94
CA ASP A 707 34.24 -9.85 6.19
C ASP A 707 33.00 -9.49 5.35
N PHE A 708 32.52 -8.26 5.50
CA PHE A 708 31.40 -7.71 4.77
C PHE A 708 31.87 -6.74 3.68
N TYR A 709 31.28 -6.83 2.50
CA TYR A 709 31.62 -6.04 1.32
C TYR A 709 30.37 -5.30 0.77
N PRO A 710 29.87 -4.27 1.48
CA PRO A 710 28.78 -3.43 1.00
C PRO A 710 29.11 -2.80 -0.37
N ASN A 711 28.19 -2.92 -1.32
CA ASN A 711 28.26 -2.29 -2.65
C ASN A 711 29.52 -2.61 -3.47
N SER A 712 30.07 -3.83 -3.33
CA SER A 712 31.37 -4.33 -3.87
C SER A 712 32.51 -4.34 -2.86
N GLY A 713 32.38 -3.55 -1.80
CA GLY A 713 33.44 -3.30 -0.85
C GLY A 713 34.48 -2.26 -1.31
N SER A 714 34.39 -1.74 -2.55
CA SER A 714 35.35 -0.77 -3.10
C SER A 714 34.74 0.59 -3.45
N GLU A 715 33.48 0.64 -3.88
CA GLU A 715 32.79 1.88 -4.23
C GLU A 715 31.46 1.97 -3.48
N GLN A 716 31.21 3.11 -2.83
CA GLN A 716 29.98 3.32 -2.07
C GLN A 716 29.05 4.31 -2.78
N PRO A 717 27.71 4.10 -2.73
CA PRO A 717 26.75 4.98 -3.37
C PRO A 717 26.89 6.46 -2.94
N ASN A 718 26.72 7.35 -3.92
CA ASN A 718 26.85 8.81 -3.76
C ASN A 718 28.22 9.29 -3.22
N CYS A 719 29.28 8.51 -3.42
CA CYS A 719 30.65 8.96 -3.16
C CYS A 719 31.34 9.43 -4.44
N LEU A 720 31.72 10.71 -4.49
CA LEU A 720 32.46 11.30 -5.62
C LEU A 720 33.97 11.06 -5.55
N PHE A 721 34.51 10.75 -4.36
CA PHE A 721 35.93 10.54 -4.10
C PHE A 721 36.14 9.28 -3.25
N GLN A 722 37.25 8.57 -3.44
CA GLN A 722 37.57 7.36 -2.67
C GLN A 722 37.64 7.59 -1.15
N THR A 723 37.96 8.82 -0.72
CA THR A 723 37.93 9.17 0.71
C THR A 723 36.52 9.11 1.31
N CYS A 724 35.47 9.35 0.52
CA CYS A 724 34.08 9.18 0.92
C CYS A 724 33.75 7.69 1.11
N SER A 725 34.14 6.85 0.16
CA SER A 725 33.95 5.39 0.27
C SER A 725 34.71 4.84 1.46
N HIS A 726 35.97 5.24 1.64
CA HIS A 726 36.80 4.86 2.78
C HIS A 726 36.19 5.26 4.13
N SER A 727 35.58 6.46 4.19
CA SER A 727 34.91 6.95 5.41
C SER A 727 33.53 6.32 5.63
N ARG A 728 32.97 5.61 4.66
CA ARG A 728 31.61 5.07 4.77
C ARG A 728 31.54 3.95 5.82
N ALA A 729 32.62 3.18 6.03
CA ALA A 729 32.61 2.07 6.99
C ALA A 729 32.17 2.47 8.40
N TRP A 730 32.64 3.61 8.93
CA TRP A 730 32.25 4.04 10.29
C TRP A 730 30.83 4.61 10.35
N LEU A 731 30.30 5.18 9.26
CA LEU A 731 28.90 5.58 9.17
C LEU A 731 27.97 4.36 9.15
N LEU A 732 28.29 3.34 8.36
CA LEU A 732 27.54 2.08 8.33
C LEU A 732 27.58 1.37 9.69
N TYR A 733 28.75 1.34 10.33
CA TYR A 733 28.88 0.75 11.66
C TYR A 733 28.04 1.52 12.70
N ALA A 734 28.09 2.85 12.70
CA ALA A 734 27.27 3.66 13.60
C ALA A 734 25.77 3.39 13.42
N GLU A 735 25.29 3.30 12.18
CA GLU A 735 23.91 2.93 11.89
C GLU A 735 23.56 1.48 12.32
N SER A 736 24.51 0.54 12.23
CA SER A 736 24.31 -0.84 12.69
C SER A 736 24.10 -0.95 14.20
N VAL A 737 24.64 -0.01 14.99
CA VAL A 737 24.38 0.09 16.43
C VAL A 737 22.95 0.57 16.68
N LEU A 738 22.44 1.43 15.80
CA LEU A 738 21.14 2.07 15.90
C LEU A 738 20.00 1.16 15.45
N SER A 739 20.26 0.22 14.52
CA SER A 739 19.26 -0.68 13.96
C SER A 739 19.86 -2.06 13.68
N ARG A 740 19.36 -3.07 14.41
CA ARG A 740 19.84 -4.46 14.35
C ARG A 740 19.81 -5.03 12.93
N ASP A 741 18.72 -4.80 12.22
CA ASP A 741 18.49 -5.43 10.92
C ASP A 741 18.76 -4.49 9.75
N ALA A 742 19.44 -3.34 9.96
CA ALA A 742 19.74 -2.38 8.91
C ALA A 742 20.56 -2.99 7.77
N PHE A 743 21.50 -3.88 8.09
CA PHE A 743 22.47 -4.41 7.15
C PHE A 743 22.51 -5.93 7.19
N LEU A 744 21.73 -6.57 6.32
CA LEU A 744 21.75 -8.03 6.15
C LEU A 744 22.65 -8.39 4.96
N GLY A 745 23.69 -9.16 5.21
CA GLY A 745 24.60 -9.68 4.19
C GLY A 745 24.29 -11.13 3.85
N VAL A 746 24.52 -11.51 2.59
CA VAL A 746 24.43 -12.89 2.12
C VAL A 746 25.82 -13.43 1.79
N LYS A 747 26.07 -14.70 2.11
CA LYS A 747 27.33 -15.36 1.82
C LYS A 747 27.46 -15.63 0.32
N CYS A 748 28.54 -15.14 -0.28
CA CYS A 748 28.86 -15.38 -1.69
C CYS A 748 30.36 -15.61 -1.88
N ALA A 749 30.75 -16.25 -2.98
CA ALA A 749 32.16 -16.39 -3.34
C ALA A 749 32.75 -15.05 -3.82
N THR A 750 32.05 -14.35 -4.72
CA THR A 750 32.47 -13.06 -5.26
C THR A 750 31.32 -12.05 -5.32
N TYR A 751 31.65 -10.76 -5.46
CA TYR A 751 30.64 -9.73 -5.71
C TYR A 751 29.91 -9.93 -7.04
N GLU A 752 30.57 -10.51 -8.05
CA GLU A 752 29.92 -10.80 -9.33
C GLU A 752 28.86 -11.91 -9.19
N ASP A 753 29.09 -12.89 -8.32
CA ASP A 753 28.09 -13.91 -7.98
C ASP A 753 26.91 -13.26 -7.24
N PHE A 754 27.18 -12.31 -6.34
CA PHE A 754 26.14 -11.49 -5.71
C PHE A 754 25.30 -10.71 -6.73
N ARG A 755 25.94 -10.08 -7.73
CA ARG A 755 25.23 -9.38 -8.82
C ARG A 755 24.34 -10.30 -9.65
N LYS A 756 24.75 -11.55 -9.82
CA LYS A 756 23.99 -12.59 -10.55
C LYS A 756 22.96 -13.30 -9.69
N GLY A 757 22.90 -13.02 -8.39
CA GLY A 757 22.04 -13.74 -7.44
C GLY A 757 22.46 -15.19 -7.23
N GLN A 758 23.75 -15.51 -7.38
CA GLN A 758 24.33 -16.85 -7.23
C GLN A 758 25.00 -17.00 -5.85
N CYS A 759 24.23 -16.76 -4.79
CA CYS A 759 24.71 -16.79 -3.41
C CYS A 759 23.97 -17.84 -2.57
N ASP A 760 24.53 -18.15 -1.40
CA ASP A 760 23.85 -19.00 -0.42
C ASP A 760 22.87 -18.17 0.43
N TYR A 761 21.65 -18.01 -0.06
CA TYR A 761 20.60 -17.26 0.64
C TYR A 761 20.11 -17.89 1.94
N ASN A 762 20.52 -19.12 2.26
CA ASN A 762 20.27 -19.73 3.56
C ASN A 762 21.32 -19.31 4.60
N ASP A 763 22.47 -18.77 4.16
CA ASP A 763 23.55 -18.30 5.02
C ASP A 763 23.64 -16.76 4.94
N THR A 764 22.81 -16.09 5.75
CA THR A 764 22.80 -14.63 5.90
C THR A 764 23.31 -14.23 7.28
N ARG A 765 23.97 -13.08 7.38
CA ARG A 765 24.47 -12.53 8.65
C ARG A 765 24.24 -11.03 8.72
N ILE A 766 23.95 -10.57 9.92
CA ILE A 766 23.85 -9.14 10.22
C ILE A 766 25.26 -8.55 10.23
N MET A 767 25.47 -7.46 9.50
CA MET A 767 26.71 -6.70 9.48
C MET A 767 26.74 -5.68 10.62
N GLY A 768 27.90 -5.53 11.28
CA GLY A 768 28.13 -4.49 12.30
C GLY A 768 27.86 -4.97 13.71
N TYR A 769 27.37 -4.09 14.60
CA TYR A 769 27.35 -4.31 16.05
C TYR A 769 26.70 -5.63 16.48
N PHE A 770 25.59 -6.03 15.84
CA PHE A 770 24.85 -7.26 16.17
C PHE A 770 25.31 -8.51 15.41
N CYS A 771 26.48 -8.48 14.75
CA CYS A 771 27.02 -9.63 14.04
C CYS A 771 27.27 -10.83 14.98
N PRO A 772 26.72 -12.02 14.68
CA PRO A 772 26.94 -13.22 15.49
C PRO A 772 28.41 -13.64 15.55
N PRO A 773 28.99 -13.94 16.73
CA PRO A 773 30.40 -14.30 16.87
C PRO A 773 30.83 -15.61 16.17
N ASP A 774 29.88 -16.48 15.82
CA ASP A 774 30.10 -17.70 15.06
C ASP A 774 30.10 -17.47 13.53
N SER A 775 29.95 -16.22 13.10
CA SER A 775 29.97 -15.85 11.68
C SER A 775 31.33 -16.07 11.04
N SER A 776 31.35 -16.64 9.84
CA SER A 776 32.58 -16.91 9.10
C SER A 776 32.39 -16.83 7.59
N GLY A 777 33.34 -16.18 6.91
CA GLY A 777 33.38 -16.06 5.44
C GLY A 777 33.14 -14.65 4.92
N LYS A 778 32.90 -14.56 3.60
CA LYS A 778 32.63 -13.30 2.89
C LYS A 778 31.14 -13.09 2.68
N PHE A 779 30.66 -11.91 3.05
CA PHE A 779 29.25 -11.53 2.91
C PHE A 779 29.12 -10.26 2.08
N TYR A 780 28.12 -10.22 1.22
CA TYR A 780 27.85 -9.09 0.32
C TYR A 780 26.44 -8.55 0.56
N LEU A 781 26.28 -7.25 0.38
CA LEU A 781 25.02 -6.53 0.53
C LEU A 781 25.04 -5.25 -0.29
N GLN A 782 23.85 -4.72 -0.58
CA GLN A 782 23.64 -3.41 -1.18
C GLN A 782 23.10 -2.43 -0.12
N THR A 783 23.63 -1.22 -0.07
CA THR A 783 23.14 -0.14 0.81
C THR A 783 22.43 0.94 -0.02
N ALA A 784 21.71 1.84 0.64
CA ALA A 784 21.20 3.07 0.06
C ALA A 784 22.32 4.10 -0.11
N ASP A 785 22.01 5.20 -0.80
CA ASP A 785 22.92 6.30 -1.14
C ASP A 785 22.85 7.50 -0.19
N GLU A 786 21.84 7.53 0.68
CA GLU A 786 21.66 8.46 1.77
C GLU A 786 21.23 7.76 3.06
N ILE A 787 21.26 8.48 4.19
CA ILE A 787 20.84 7.94 5.50
C ILE A 787 19.31 7.84 5.53
N PRO A 788 18.72 6.74 6.04
CA PRO A 788 19.41 5.52 6.51
C PRO A 788 20.00 4.72 5.36
N TYR A 789 21.26 4.31 5.48
CA TYR A 789 21.96 3.52 4.46
C TYR A 789 21.47 2.07 4.43
N GLY A 790 20.93 1.58 5.55
CA GLY A 790 20.41 0.24 5.71
C GLY A 790 19.26 -0.06 4.76
N ARG A 791 19.31 -1.23 4.13
CA ARG A 791 18.24 -1.73 3.24
C ARG A 791 17.60 -3.02 3.76
N GLY A 792 18.01 -3.47 4.94
CA GLY A 792 17.57 -4.75 5.52
C GLY A 792 17.66 -5.90 4.52
N SER A 793 16.57 -6.66 4.38
CA SER A 793 16.48 -7.79 3.48
C SER A 793 16.53 -7.40 1.99
N GLU A 794 16.17 -6.16 1.62
CA GLU A 794 16.35 -5.69 0.24
C GLU A 794 17.83 -5.60 -0.14
N GLY A 795 18.70 -5.36 0.84
CA GLY A 795 20.15 -5.34 0.66
C GLY A 795 20.73 -6.68 0.20
N LEU A 796 20.00 -7.79 0.33
CA LEU A 796 20.43 -9.11 -0.13
C LEU A 796 20.36 -9.30 -1.65
N LYS A 797 19.69 -8.40 -2.35
CA LYS A 797 19.51 -8.47 -3.80
C LYS A 797 20.22 -7.31 -4.47
N TYR A 798 21.04 -7.63 -5.46
CA TYR A 798 21.59 -6.61 -6.33
C TYR A 798 20.50 -6.02 -7.22
N VAL A 799 20.23 -4.72 -7.07
CA VAL A 799 19.36 -3.97 -7.97
C VAL A 799 20.21 -3.09 -8.86
N ASN A 800 20.17 -3.34 -10.17
CA ASN A 800 20.88 -2.55 -11.17
C ASN A 800 20.13 -1.23 -11.45
N ASN A 801 20.23 -0.28 -10.52
CA ASN A 801 19.78 1.07 -10.78
C ASN A 801 20.90 1.81 -11.51
N ALA A 802 20.72 2.04 -12.81
CA ALA A 802 21.59 2.88 -13.65
C ALA A 802 21.73 4.35 -13.17
N GLY A 803 21.36 4.65 -11.93
CA GLY A 803 21.43 5.96 -11.28
C GLY A 803 22.04 5.98 -9.86
N ILE A 804 22.37 4.85 -9.22
CA ILE A 804 22.94 4.85 -7.85
C ILE A 804 24.47 4.99 -7.84
N VAL A 805 25.15 4.62 -8.94
CA VAL A 805 26.56 4.94 -9.18
C VAL A 805 26.63 6.00 -10.28
N ARG A 806 26.26 7.25 -9.98
CA ARG A 806 26.64 8.40 -10.82
C ARG A 806 28.12 8.71 -10.59
N ASN A 807 29.00 7.87 -11.11
CA ASN A 807 30.37 8.28 -11.37
C ASN A 807 30.33 9.31 -12.49
N ILE A 808 30.60 10.59 -12.18
CA ILE A 808 30.84 11.68 -13.16
C ILE A 808 32.19 11.43 -13.85
N LYS A 809 32.35 10.26 -14.49
CA LYS A 809 33.45 9.96 -15.42
C LYS A 809 33.02 10.13 -16.88
N TYR A 810 31.75 10.44 -17.15
CA TYR A 810 31.22 10.65 -18.51
C TYR A 810 30.76 12.09 -18.81
N VAL A 811 31.02 13.07 -17.93
CA VAL A 811 30.63 14.49 -18.16
C VAL A 811 31.83 15.36 -18.58
N LEU A 812 33.04 14.79 -18.71
CA LEU A 812 34.23 15.54 -19.16
C LEU A 812 34.88 14.99 -20.45
N THR A 813 34.19 14.11 -21.19
CA THR A 813 34.65 13.63 -22.52
C THR A 813 33.53 13.57 -23.56
N GLY A 814 32.54 14.46 -23.48
CA GLY A 814 31.53 14.68 -24.52
C GLY A 814 31.62 16.09 -25.07
#